data_AF-A0A395S2T9-F1
#
_entry.id   AF-A0A395S2T9-F1
#
_cell.length_a   1.000
_cell.length_b   1.000
_cell.length_c   1.000
_cell.angle_alpha   90.00
_cell.angle_beta   90.00
_cell.angle_gamma   90.00
#
_symmetry.space_group_name_H-M   'P 1'
#
loop_
_entity.id
_entity.type
_entity.pdbx_description
1 polymer ?
#
loop_
_entity_poly.entity_id
_entity_poly.type
_entity_poly.pdbx_seq_one_letter_code
_entity_poly.pdbx_strand_id
1 'polypeptide(L)'
;MAAKAIVIVAGVGPGTGSAIARKFGAAYPIALLARKQENYEVLVKELNEKGGKAVGFSTDVSSEESVEAAFRNIHDEYGDAPVAAAIFNAPGIFLKKPLLEMSVDEFGASWQVSCKGAFIFSQATLPGLLRQAGDSNAMHPPTLIFTNATAAIKANARVSGFASAQHGMRALHQSIAREFAPKGVHVAHAIIDGAIDLPRTRELFEDWADEAMIGTEDIAEAYWNLHLQTKRGFTNEIDMRPMLEKCFKYIAELEKRLSEVEARDKARAPNSSSHEENATPVASRNATALVKFVDGTSPWMVDLGGQQLDSSYTQSNSVQLNPGVHDLHYHSQVTLSTVGSPKADHQWPPTALKSRWLPPPPCQPLPTSAIALELIQEAFSNYNRFLPLFDEEDFMREFQLKYSTSSSMDATWWACLNVVLSIAYRLRAIPKSDPTLENNLAFGHVQNALSVVSDLLICDQSLAAVRALAGMACVLQGTPNPEPAAMLIAAALRLAHAMNMHREFSNLGLTESQAERRRRLFWKVYILDKDISLRMARPFGQDDDDMDVLLPSNGSLEPSHQGLFNLRIGLAIIQGQVYKELYSVRAARQTDTQRAAAAQNLSSLLSYWKSSTEIELPDDYSISLGPGVSGEMIHWVVLRLTYIHCLTMIDRHLPRTTSSFSYQETIPLGVSLAPDSVCVVESRKAICLVEVIPQGDCSCVW
;
A
#
# COMPACT_ATOMS: atom_id res chain seq x y z
N MET A 1 11.94 46.20 -35.15
CA MET A 1 12.30 45.00 -34.37
C MET A 1 11.04 44.55 -33.65
N ALA A 2 10.65 43.27 -33.75
CA ALA A 2 9.53 42.77 -32.95
C ALA A 2 9.85 42.93 -31.45
N ALA A 3 8.86 43.34 -30.65
CA ALA A 3 9.05 43.44 -29.21
C ALA A 3 9.41 42.06 -28.64
N LYS A 4 10.48 41.97 -27.85
CA LYS A 4 10.89 40.71 -27.22
C LYS A 4 9.78 40.24 -26.29
N ALA A 5 9.44 38.95 -26.36
CA ALA A 5 8.49 38.35 -25.44
C ALA A 5 8.95 38.51 -23.98
N ILE A 6 8.01 38.72 -23.07
CA ILE A 6 8.30 38.94 -21.65
C ILE A 6 7.81 37.78 -20.78
N VAL A 7 8.33 37.70 -19.56
CA VAL A 7 7.85 36.79 -18.52
C VAL A 7 7.20 37.61 -17.40
N ILE A 8 6.09 37.12 -16.84
CA ILE A 8 5.38 37.76 -15.73
C ILE A 8 5.33 36.80 -14.55
N VAL A 9 5.89 37.18 -13.40
CA VAL A 9 5.87 36.35 -12.19
C VAL A 9 5.07 37.06 -11.10
N ALA A 10 3.96 36.46 -10.69
CA ALA A 10 3.17 36.91 -9.55
C ALA A 10 3.56 36.17 -8.26
N GLY A 11 3.71 36.91 -7.16
CA GLY A 11 4.11 36.35 -5.88
C GLY A 11 5.63 36.25 -5.72
N VAL A 12 6.34 37.33 -6.08
CA VAL A 12 7.78 37.44 -5.88
C VAL A 12 8.09 37.79 -4.41
N GLY A 13 9.11 37.12 -3.87
CA GLY A 13 9.56 37.26 -2.50
C GLY A 13 10.77 36.37 -2.24
N PRO A 14 11.32 36.39 -1.02
CA PRO A 14 12.47 35.55 -0.67
C PRO A 14 12.09 34.08 -0.84
N GLY A 15 12.69 33.41 -1.84
CA GLY A 15 12.39 32.00 -2.14
C GLY A 15 12.07 31.71 -3.60
N THR A 16 11.06 30.85 -3.80
CA THR A 16 10.65 30.29 -5.09
C THR A 16 10.43 31.35 -6.16
N GLY A 17 9.74 32.46 -5.84
CA GLY A 17 9.50 33.54 -6.80
C GLY A 17 10.79 34.18 -7.33
N SER A 18 11.80 34.34 -6.46
CA SER A 18 13.11 34.85 -6.86
C SER A 18 13.92 33.86 -7.69
N ALA A 19 13.88 32.57 -7.34
CA ALA A 19 14.54 31.52 -8.12
C ALA A 19 13.96 31.42 -9.54
N ILE A 20 12.62 31.41 -9.65
CA ILE A 20 11.91 31.45 -10.94
C ILE A 20 12.33 32.69 -11.74
N ALA A 21 12.36 33.85 -11.10
CA ALA A 21 12.73 35.09 -11.77
C ALA A 21 14.20 35.11 -12.25
N ARG A 22 15.14 34.50 -11.51
CA ARG A 22 16.52 34.31 -11.97
C ARG A 22 16.60 33.40 -13.18
N LYS A 23 15.92 32.26 -13.13
CA LYS A 23 15.92 31.27 -14.21
C LYS A 23 15.35 31.84 -15.51
N PHE A 24 14.16 32.46 -15.45
CA PHE A 24 13.50 33.04 -16.61
C PHE A 24 14.07 34.38 -17.05
N GLY A 25 14.55 35.21 -16.10
CA GLY A 25 15.15 36.51 -16.38
C GLY A 25 16.48 36.44 -17.14
N ALA A 26 17.14 35.29 -17.13
CA ALA A 26 18.30 35.02 -17.97
C ALA A 26 17.95 34.88 -19.47
N ALA A 27 16.70 34.54 -19.80
CA ALA A 27 16.25 34.32 -21.17
C ALA A 27 15.31 35.42 -21.70
N TYR A 28 14.51 36.04 -20.82
CA TYR A 28 13.48 37.01 -21.18
C TYR A 28 13.53 38.26 -20.30
N PRO A 29 13.13 39.44 -20.82
CA PRO A 29 12.70 40.54 -19.96
C PRO A 29 11.58 40.09 -19.02
N ILE A 30 11.58 40.56 -17.78
CA ILE A 30 10.72 40.01 -16.73
C ILE A 30 10.02 41.09 -15.90
N ALA A 31 8.71 40.94 -15.74
CA ALA A 31 7.88 41.74 -14.85
C ALA A 31 7.62 40.97 -13.54
N LEU A 32 7.99 41.58 -12.41
CA LEU A 32 7.92 40.98 -11.09
C LEU A 32 6.79 41.61 -10.27
N LEU A 33 5.78 40.83 -9.87
CA LEU A 33 4.64 41.32 -9.10
C LEU A 33 4.73 40.85 -7.65
N ALA A 34 4.76 41.81 -6.71
CA ALA A 34 4.65 41.56 -5.28
C ALA A 34 3.95 42.71 -4.57
N ARG A 35 3.33 42.45 -3.42
CA ARG A 35 2.60 43.49 -2.65
C ARG A 35 3.49 44.59 -2.07
N LYS A 36 4.75 44.27 -1.75
CA LYS A 36 5.72 45.19 -1.16
C LYS A 36 6.89 45.33 -2.09
N GLN A 37 7.30 46.57 -2.37
CA GLN A 37 8.41 46.89 -3.25
C GLN A 37 9.72 46.22 -2.81
N GLU A 38 9.97 46.19 -1.49
CA GLU A 38 11.14 45.57 -0.87
C GLU A 38 11.35 44.09 -1.28
N ASN A 39 10.28 43.38 -1.66
CA ASN A 39 10.34 41.96 -2.03
C ASN A 39 10.93 41.71 -3.42
N TYR A 40 10.96 42.71 -4.31
CA TYR A 40 11.50 42.56 -5.66
C TYR A 40 12.65 43.52 -5.98
N GLU A 41 12.83 44.62 -5.24
CA GLU A 41 13.78 45.69 -5.60
C GLU A 41 15.23 45.20 -5.69
N VAL A 42 15.66 44.39 -4.72
CA VAL A 42 17.01 43.78 -4.73
C VAL A 42 17.19 42.87 -5.93
N LEU A 43 16.17 42.07 -6.25
CA LEU A 43 16.20 41.12 -7.36
C LEU A 43 16.16 41.83 -8.72
N VAL A 44 15.38 42.90 -8.85
CA VAL A 44 15.36 43.75 -10.06
C VAL A 44 16.76 44.29 -10.33
N LYS A 45 17.43 44.82 -9.30
CA LYS A 45 18.81 45.30 -9.41
C LYS A 45 19.76 44.19 -9.83
N GLU A 46 19.69 43.03 -9.16
CA GLU A 46 20.52 41.85 -9.47
C GLU A 46 20.38 41.40 -10.94
N LEU A 47 19.16 41.29 -11.46
CA LEU A 47 18.89 40.83 -12.82
C LEU A 47 19.33 41.85 -13.88
N ASN A 48 19.17 43.14 -13.60
CA ASN A 48 19.61 44.22 -14.50
C ASN A 48 21.15 44.34 -14.52
N GLU A 49 21.84 44.17 -13.39
CA GLU A 49 23.31 44.14 -13.33
C GLU A 49 23.91 42.98 -14.12
N LYS A 50 23.20 41.84 -14.20
CA LYS A 50 23.56 40.69 -15.06
C LYS A 50 23.23 40.88 -16.55
N GLY A 51 22.76 42.08 -16.95
CA GLY A 51 22.45 42.43 -18.34
C GLY A 51 21.03 42.07 -18.80
N GLY A 52 20.15 41.64 -17.89
CA GLY A 52 18.73 41.42 -18.17
C GLY A 52 17.91 42.72 -18.18
N LYS A 53 16.59 42.61 -18.40
CA LYS A 53 15.63 43.70 -18.22
C LYS A 53 14.52 43.24 -17.26
N ALA A 54 14.64 43.59 -15.99
CA ALA A 54 13.67 43.32 -14.94
C ALA A 54 13.04 44.62 -14.42
N VAL A 55 11.72 44.60 -14.22
CA VAL A 55 10.96 45.70 -13.62
C VAL A 55 9.96 45.13 -12.63
N GLY A 56 9.87 45.74 -11.45
CA GLY A 56 8.96 45.31 -10.39
C GLY A 56 7.75 46.21 -10.25
N PHE A 57 6.59 45.62 -10.03
CA PHE A 57 5.32 46.32 -9.88
C PHE A 57 4.66 45.91 -8.56
N SER A 58 4.25 46.91 -7.78
CA SER A 58 3.51 46.66 -6.54
C SER A 58 2.10 46.16 -6.90
N THR A 59 1.75 44.96 -6.47
CA THR A 59 0.48 44.32 -6.88
C THR A 59 -0.06 43.40 -5.80
N ASP A 60 -1.34 43.60 -5.45
CA ASP A 60 -2.15 42.64 -4.72
C ASP A 60 -3.01 41.85 -5.70
N VAL A 61 -2.66 40.58 -5.92
CA VAL A 61 -3.37 39.71 -6.85
C VAL A 61 -4.83 39.44 -6.46
N SER A 62 -5.23 39.70 -5.22
CA SER A 62 -6.64 39.53 -4.79
C SER A 62 -7.55 40.72 -5.18
N SER A 63 -6.95 41.85 -5.59
CA SER A 63 -7.62 43.06 -6.06
C SER A 63 -7.54 43.16 -7.57
N GLU A 64 -8.70 43.20 -8.22
CA GLU A 64 -8.82 43.38 -9.67
C GLU A 64 -8.21 44.71 -10.12
N GLU A 65 -8.55 45.80 -9.43
CA GLU A 65 -8.03 47.15 -9.69
C GLU A 65 -6.50 47.20 -9.58
N SER A 66 -5.92 46.48 -8.61
CA SER A 66 -4.47 46.41 -8.43
C SER A 66 -3.79 45.66 -9.57
N VAL A 67 -4.36 44.53 -10.00
CA VAL A 67 -3.83 43.77 -11.15
C VAL A 67 -3.98 44.58 -12.44
N GLU A 68 -5.12 45.22 -12.68
CA GLU A 68 -5.32 46.09 -13.84
C GLU A 68 -4.30 47.24 -13.88
N ALA A 69 -4.06 47.90 -12.74
CA ALA A 69 -3.06 48.95 -12.65
C ALA A 69 -1.65 48.43 -12.95
N ALA A 70 -1.29 47.25 -12.44
CA ALA A 70 -0.02 46.61 -12.73
C ALA A 70 0.13 46.29 -14.22
N PHE A 71 -0.90 45.75 -14.87
CA PHE A 71 -0.85 45.41 -16.30
C PHE A 71 -0.85 46.64 -17.21
N ARG A 72 -1.47 47.76 -16.81
CA ARG A 72 -1.26 49.06 -17.47
C ARG A 72 0.20 49.50 -17.41
N ASN A 73 0.81 49.43 -16.22
CA ASN A 73 2.22 49.82 -16.06
C ASN A 73 3.18 48.86 -16.80
N ILE A 74 2.86 47.57 -16.87
CA ILE A 74 3.61 46.61 -17.70
C ILE A 74 3.50 46.98 -19.18
N HIS A 75 2.32 47.37 -19.64
CA HIS A 75 2.13 47.83 -21.02
C HIS A 75 2.89 49.15 -21.29
N ASP A 76 2.92 50.09 -20.35
CA ASP A 76 3.69 51.33 -20.51
C ASP A 76 5.21 51.05 -20.64
N GLU A 77 5.71 50.03 -19.93
CA GLU A 77 7.14 49.69 -19.87
C GLU A 77 7.60 48.73 -20.99
N TYR A 78 6.74 47.81 -21.41
CA TYR A 78 7.06 46.75 -22.38
C TYR A 78 6.24 46.82 -23.67
N GLY A 79 5.27 47.72 -23.77
CA GLY A 79 4.33 47.83 -24.88
C GLY A 79 3.41 46.61 -24.99
N ASP A 80 3.00 46.30 -26.23
CA ASP A 80 2.21 45.10 -26.55
C ASP A 80 3.03 43.81 -26.65
N ALA A 81 4.15 43.73 -25.94
CA ALA A 81 5.01 42.56 -25.96
C ALA A 81 4.20 41.26 -25.73
N PRO A 82 4.47 40.19 -26.49
CA PRO A 82 3.86 38.90 -26.23
C PRO A 82 4.41 38.32 -24.91
N VAL A 83 3.68 37.40 -24.30
CA VAL A 83 4.08 36.80 -23.02
C VAL A 83 4.60 35.40 -23.28
N ALA A 84 5.88 35.15 -23.01
CA ALA A 84 6.51 33.84 -23.13
C ALA A 84 6.10 32.93 -21.98
N ALA A 85 6.08 33.44 -20.75
CA ALA A 85 5.58 32.69 -19.61
C ALA A 85 4.91 33.60 -18.57
N ALA A 86 3.87 33.08 -17.93
CA ALA A 86 3.20 33.68 -16.81
C ALA A 86 3.18 32.69 -15.65
N ILE A 87 3.69 33.09 -14.48
CA ILE A 87 3.79 32.21 -13.32
C ILE A 87 3.00 32.81 -12.16
N PHE A 88 1.96 32.11 -11.73
CA PHE A 88 1.18 32.44 -10.55
C PHE A 88 1.76 31.70 -9.34
N ASN A 89 2.67 32.35 -8.62
CA ASN A 89 3.34 31.86 -7.41
C ASN A 89 2.85 32.61 -6.16
N ALA A 90 1.55 32.86 -6.03
CA ALA A 90 0.98 33.55 -4.89
C ALA A 90 0.16 32.60 -4.00
N PRO A 91 0.71 32.12 -2.86
CA PRO A 91 -0.05 31.27 -1.96
C PRO A 91 -1.09 32.10 -1.19
N GLY A 92 -2.30 31.56 -1.06
CA GLY A 92 -3.28 32.07 -0.12
C GLY A 92 -2.83 31.88 1.33
N ILE A 93 -3.56 32.51 2.26
CA ILE A 93 -3.24 32.43 3.69
C ILE A 93 -3.34 30.98 4.15
N PHE A 94 -2.25 30.44 4.71
CA PHE A 94 -2.23 29.16 5.39
C PHE A 94 -2.68 29.34 6.84
N LEU A 95 -3.93 28.95 7.12
CA LEU A 95 -4.51 29.00 8.45
C LEU A 95 -4.87 27.60 8.94
N LYS A 96 -4.29 27.18 10.06
CA LYS A 96 -4.58 25.91 10.73
C LYS A 96 -5.51 26.15 11.94
N LYS A 97 -6.81 25.86 11.80
CA LYS A 97 -7.83 26.13 12.81
C LYS A 97 -8.96 25.07 12.81
N PRO A 98 -9.49 24.64 13.96
CA PRO A 98 -10.67 23.79 14.02
C PRO A 98 -11.85 24.39 13.26
N LEU A 99 -12.65 23.56 12.58
CA LEU A 99 -13.71 24.04 11.69
C LEU A 99 -14.76 24.88 12.43
N LEU A 100 -15.15 24.47 13.65
CA LEU A 100 -16.15 25.18 14.46
C LEU A 100 -15.67 26.55 14.97
N GLU A 101 -14.37 26.81 14.94
CA GLU A 101 -13.77 28.07 15.40
C GLU A 101 -13.42 29.00 14.23
N MET A 102 -13.50 28.52 12.99
CA MET A 102 -13.14 29.28 11.80
C MET A 102 -14.27 30.22 11.38
N SER A 103 -13.97 31.51 11.23
CA SER A 103 -14.93 32.48 10.70
C SER A 103 -15.06 32.35 9.18
N VAL A 104 -16.15 32.91 8.63
CA VAL A 104 -16.37 32.94 7.17
C VAL A 104 -15.28 33.76 6.46
N ASP A 105 -14.84 34.88 7.06
CA ASP A 105 -13.78 35.71 6.50
C ASP A 105 -12.43 34.99 6.49
N GLU A 106 -12.11 34.27 7.57
CA GLU A 106 -10.91 33.43 7.67
C GLU A 106 -10.91 32.32 6.61
N PHE A 107 -12.07 31.69 6.38
CA PHE A 107 -12.25 30.70 5.33
C PHE A 107 -12.05 31.32 3.93
N GLY A 108 -12.66 32.48 3.69
CA GLY A 108 -12.63 33.18 2.40
C GLY A 108 -11.27 33.79 2.04
N ALA A 109 -10.43 34.12 3.02
CA ALA A 109 -9.17 34.83 2.79
C ALA A 109 -8.20 34.06 1.87
N SER A 110 -8.12 32.74 1.99
CA SER A 110 -7.28 31.92 1.10
C SER A 110 -7.84 31.87 -0.34
N TRP A 111 -9.17 31.86 -0.45
CA TRP A 111 -9.89 31.88 -1.73
C TRP A 111 -9.67 33.18 -2.52
N GLN A 112 -9.64 34.33 -1.83
CA GLN A 112 -9.40 35.63 -2.47
C GLN A 112 -8.06 35.68 -3.22
N VAL A 113 -7.03 35.01 -2.70
CA VAL A 113 -5.70 34.97 -3.32
C VAL A 113 -5.61 33.80 -4.30
N SER A 114 -5.74 32.56 -3.82
CA SER A 114 -5.45 31.36 -4.64
C SER A 114 -6.49 31.08 -5.71
N CYS A 115 -7.76 31.36 -5.50
CA CYS A 115 -8.79 31.15 -6.53
C CYS A 115 -9.03 32.42 -7.35
N LYS A 116 -9.53 33.47 -6.69
CA LYS A 116 -9.92 34.72 -7.36
C LYS A 116 -8.70 35.41 -7.97
N GLY A 117 -7.60 35.52 -7.23
CA GLY A 117 -6.39 36.14 -7.76
C GLY A 117 -5.76 35.36 -8.92
N ALA A 118 -5.78 34.02 -8.87
CA ALA A 118 -5.35 33.19 -9.99
C ALA A 118 -6.22 33.41 -11.24
N PHE A 119 -7.53 33.57 -11.06
CA PHE A 119 -8.47 33.89 -12.14
C PHE A 119 -8.17 35.26 -12.77
N ILE A 120 -8.06 36.31 -11.96
CA ILE A 120 -7.76 37.67 -12.44
C ILE A 120 -6.42 37.71 -13.18
N PHE A 121 -5.39 37.10 -12.60
CA PHE A 121 -4.06 37.01 -13.22
C PHE A 121 -4.10 36.26 -14.55
N SER A 122 -4.89 35.17 -14.64
CA SER A 122 -5.07 34.42 -15.88
C SER A 122 -5.72 35.28 -16.96
N GLN A 123 -6.79 36.01 -16.63
CA GLN A 123 -7.45 36.90 -17.58
C GLN A 123 -6.51 38.00 -18.09
N ALA A 124 -5.68 38.56 -17.21
CA ALA A 124 -4.72 39.60 -17.57
C ALA A 124 -3.56 39.09 -18.46
N THR A 125 -3.12 37.84 -18.26
CA THR A 125 -1.96 37.26 -18.98
C THR A 125 -2.32 36.54 -20.29
N LEU A 126 -3.50 35.92 -20.36
CA LEU A 126 -3.94 35.13 -21.52
C LEU A 126 -3.88 35.87 -22.87
N PRO A 127 -4.25 37.16 -22.98
CA PRO A 127 -4.11 37.89 -24.24
C PRO A 127 -2.66 37.94 -24.76
N GLY A 128 -1.70 38.17 -23.86
CA GLY A 128 -0.27 38.18 -24.21
C GLY A 128 0.27 36.78 -24.55
N LEU A 129 -0.18 35.76 -23.83
CA LEU A 129 0.15 34.36 -24.12
C LEU A 129 -0.40 33.94 -25.48
N LEU A 130 -1.64 34.32 -25.83
CA LEU A 130 -2.21 34.02 -27.15
C LEU A 130 -1.47 34.70 -28.30
N ARG A 131 -1.00 35.94 -28.10
CA ARG A 131 -0.11 36.61 -29.08
C ARG A 131 1.17 35.81 -29.31
N GLN A 132 1.81 35.34 -28.24
CA GLN A 132 2.99 34.47 -28.33
C GLN A 132 2.67 33.14 -29.03
N ALA A 133 1.51 32.54 -28.77
CA ALA A 133 1.12 31.24 -29.33
C ALA A 133 0.95 31.29 -30.86
N GLY A 134 0.54 32.45 -31.37
CA GLY A 134 0.38 32.76 -32.79
C GLY A 134 1.66 33.22 -33.50
N ASP A 135 2.75 33.50 -32.77
CA ASP A 135 4.03 33.86 -33.39
C ASP A 135 4.76 32.59 -33.85
N SER A 136 4.91 32.43 -35.17
CA SER A 136 5.62 31.30 -35.77
C SER A 136 7.12 31.28 -35.47
N ASN A 137 7.69 32.41 -35.04
CA ASN A 137 9.10 32.54 -34.68
C ASN A 137 9.33 32.35 -33.17
N ALA A 138 8.28 32.12 -32.39
CA ALA A 138 8.42 31.83 -30.96
C ALA A 138 9.25 30.55 -30.78
N MET A 139 10.33 30.67 -30.01
CA MET A 139 11.24 29.55 -29.72
C MET A 139 10.52 28.42 -28.95
N HIS A 140 9.63 28.80 -28.04
CA HIS A 140 8.84 27.89 -27.22
C HIS A 140 7.37 28.32 -27.18
N PRO A 141 6.43 27.38 -27.02
CA PRO A 141 5.04 27.70 -26.72
C PRO A 141 4.92 28.53 -25.44
N PRO A 142 3.96 29.46 -25.38
CA PRO A 142 3.73 30.24 -24.16
C PRO A 142 3.18 29.38 -23.03
N THR A 143 3.64 29.63 -21.81
CA THR A 143 3.30 28.79 -20.65
C THR A 143 2.67 29.60 -19.51
N LEU A 144 1.54 29.12 -18.98
CA LEU A 144 0.92 29.62 -17.76
C LEU A 144 1.06 28.55 -16.66
N ILE A 145 1.77 28.87 -15.58
CA ILE A 145 2.05 27.93 -14.48
C ILE A 145 1.36 28.40 -13.20
N PHE A 146 0.61 27.52 -12.55
CA PHE A 146 0.08 27.74 -11.21
C PHE A 146 0.91 26.96 -10.19
N THR A 147 1.56 27.66 -9.25
CA THR A 147 2.16 27.00 -8.07
C THR A 147 1.06 26.65 -7.08
N ASN A 148 0.98 25.40 -6.69
CA ASN A 148 0.03 24.88 -5.70
C ASN A 148 0.77 23.96 -4.71
N ALA A 149 0.06 23.39 -3.75
CA ALA A 149 0.59 22.54 -2.69
C ALA A 149 -0.13 21.19 -2.65
N THR A 150 0.37 20.28 -1.81
CA THR A 150 -0.29 19.01 -1.42
C THR A 150 -1.80 19.15 -1.19
N ALA A 151 -2.20 20.30 -0.64
CA ALA A 151 -3.57 20.63 -0.28
C ALA A 151 -4.54 20.71 -1.47
N ALA A 152 -4.07 20.71 -2.73
CA ALA A 152 -4.89 20.59 -3.93
C ALA A 152 -5.28 19.16 -4.31
N ILE A 153 -4.64 18.17 -3.68
CA ILE A 153 -4.90 16.73 -3.90
C ILE A 153 -5.59 16.11 -2.69
N LYS A 154 -5.14 16.47 -1.48
CA LYS A 154 -5.67 15.95 -0.22
C LYS A 154 -5.72 17.02 0.86
N ALA A 155 -6.79 17.03 1.66
CA ALA A 155 -6.95 17.96 2.78
C ALA A 155 -6.62 17.29 4.11
N ASN A 156 -5.89 17.99 4.99
CA ASN A 156 -5.66 17.56 6.37
C ASN A 156 -6.69 18.17 7.32
N ALA A 157 -6.81 17.60 8.52
CA ALA A 157 -7.62 18.20 9.58
C ALA A 157 -7.14 19.63 9.90
N ARG A 158 -8.10 20.53 10.17
CA ARG A 158 -7.89 21.93 10.55
C ARG A 158 -7.34 22.85 9.46
N VAL A 159 -7.26 22.44 8.18
CA VAL A 159 -6.80 23.31 7.07
C VAL A 159 -7.87 23.51 5.99
N SER A 160 -9.15 23.49 6.38
CA SER A 160 -10.31 23.54 5.45
C SER A 160 -10.29 24.75 4.52
N GLY A 161 -10.06 25.97 5.03
CA GLY A 161 -10.00 27.19 4.22
C GLY A 161 -8.91 27.11 3.15
N PHE A 162 -7.67 26.80 3.53
CA PHE A 162 -6.55 26.70 2.60
C PHE A 162 -6.74 25.57 1.58
N ALA A 163 -7.11 24.37 2.02
CA ALA A 163 -7.26 23.22 1.13
C ALA A 163 -8.41 23.40 0.12
N SER A 164 -9.52 24.01 0.54
CA SER A 164 -10.63 24.32 -0.36
C SER A 164 -10.22 25.29 -1.46
N ALA A 165 -9.42 26.32 -1.14
CA ALA A 165 -8.89 27.27 -2.12
C ALA A 165 -7.89 26.60 -3.07
N GLN A 166 -7.02 25.73 -2.56
CA GLN A 166 -6.07 24.99 -3.40
C GLN A 166 -6.77 24.04 -4.40
N HIS A 167 -7.83 23.36 -3.98
CA HIS A 167 -8.68 22.56 -4.89
C HIS A 167 -9.38 23.44 -5.93
N GLY A 168 -9.90 24.60 -5.52
CA GLY A 168 -10.52 25.57 -6.43
C GLY A 168 -9.55 26.07 -7.50
N MET A 169 -8.31 26.40 -7.12
CA MET A 169 -7.26 26.80 -8.07
C MET A 169 -6.89 25.66 -9.04
N ARG A 170 -6.84 24.41 -8.56
CA ARG A 170 -6.62 23.24 -9.44
C ARG A 170 -7.75 23.08 -10.46
N ALA A 171 -9.00 23.20 -10.03
CA ALA A 171 -10.15 23.14 -10.92
C ALA A 171 -10.13 24.27 -11.97
N LEU A 172 -9.78 25.49 -11.56
CA LEU A 172 -9.59 26.63 -12.46
C LEU A 172 -8.52 26.34 -13.52
N HIS A 173 -7.33 25.90 -13.09
CA HIS A 173 -6.24 25.50 -13.99
C HIS A 173 -6.73 24.49 -15.03
N GLN A 174 -7.38 23.41 -14.60
CA GLN A 174 -7.84 22.36 -15.50
C GLN A 174 -8.87 22.86 -16.53
N SER A 175 -9.69 23.86 -16.16
CA SER A 175 -10.61 24.52 -17.08
C SER A 175 -9.87 25.34 -18.12
N ILE A 176 -8.92 26.20 -17.69
CA ILE A 176 -8.12 27.04 -18.59
C ILE A 176 -7.28 26.16 -19.52
N ALA A 177 -6.66 25.09 -19.03
CA ALA A 177 -5.88 24.17 -19.84
C ALA A 177 -6.71 23.56 -20.98
N ARG A 178 -7.92 23.07 -20.69
CA ARG A 178 -8.83 22.51 -21.71
C ARG A 178 -9.27 23.53 -22.75
N GLU A 179 -9.42 24.79 -22.35
CA GLU A 179 -9.84 25.85 -23.26
C GLU A 179 -8.69 26.41 -24.13
N PHE A 180 -7.49 26.58 -23.56
CA PHE A 180 -6.40 27.32 -24.19
C PHE A 180 -5.24 26.44 -24.70
N ALA A 181 -5.10 25.19 -24.25
CA ALA A 181 -4.14 24.25 -24.85
C ALA A 181 -4.40 24.00 -26.35
N PRO A 182 -5.65 23.83 -26.83
CA PRO A 182 -5.94 23.76 -28.27
C PRO A 182 -5.54 25.04 -29.04
N LYS A 183 -5.45 26.18 -28.35
CA LYS A 183 -5.00 27.47 -28.91
C LYS A 183 -3.47 27.64 -28.81
N GLY A 184 -2.75 26.62 -28.36
CA GLY A 184 -1.29 26.59 -28.30
C GLY A 184 -0.66 27.16 -27.03
N VAL A 185 -1.46 27.43 -25.99
CA VAL A 185 -0.96 27.88 -24.67
C VAL A 185 -0.79 26.68 -23.77
N HIS A 186 0.43 26.45 -23.27
CA HIS A 186 0.68 25.42 -22.27
C HIS A 186 0.21 25.93 -20.91
N VAL A 187 -0.78 25.28 -20.31
CA VAL A 187 -1.22 25.62 -18.96
C VAL A 187 -0.83 24.46 -18.06
N ALA A 188 -0.01 24.72 -17.05
CA ALA A 188 0.52 23.72 -16.14
C ALA A 188 0.17 24.05 -14.68
N HIS A 189 0.02 23.02 -13.87
CA HIS A 189 -0.20 23.11 -12.43
C HIS A 189 0.89 22.34 -11.71
N ALA A 190 1.65 23.05 -10.89
CA ALA A 190 2.76 22.50 -10.15
C ALA A 190 2.32 22.24 -8.71
N ILE A 191 2.26 20.96 -8.34
CA ILE A 191 1.98 20.49 -6.99
C ILE A 191 3.31 20.41 -6.27
N ILE A 192 3.57 21.36 -5.38
CA ILE A 192 4.74 21.32 -4.52
C ILE A 192 4.35 20.53 -3.26
N ASP A 193 4.57 19.22 -3.28
CA ASP A 193 4.24 18.30 -2.19
C ASP A 193 5.44 18.11 -1.25
N GLY A 194 5.73 19.18 -0.50
CA GLY A 194 6.81 19.19 0.46
C GLY A 194 7.02 20.54 1.12
N ALA A 195 7.89 20.58 2.12
CA ALA A 195 8.40 21.83 2.66
C ALA A 195 9.38 22.44 1.64
N ILE A 196 9.20 23.70 1.28
CA ILE A 196 10.14 24.41 0.42
C ILE A 196 11.27 24.97 1.29
N ASP A 197 12.50 24.80 0.83
CA ASP A 197 13.68 25.33 1.50
C ASP A 197 13.71 26.87 1.44
N LEU A 198 13.19 27.48 2.51
CA LEU A 198 13.11 28.92 2.71
C LEU A 198 13.60 29.23 4.12
N PRO A 199 14.14 30.44 4.39
CA PRO A 199 14.58 30.83 5.74
C PRO A 199 13.53 30.56 6.82
N ARG A 200 12.27 30.96 6.57
CA ARG A 200 11.14 30.71 7.48
C ARG A 200 10.86 29.22 7.70
N THR A 201 10.98 28.40 6.65
CA THR A 201 10.72 26.96 6.73
C THR A 201 11.85 26.27 7.50
N ARG A 202 13.10 26.70 7.29
CA ARG A 202 14.28 26.24 8.03
C ARG A 202 14.21 26.60 9.51
N GLU A 203 13.76 27.80 9.86
CA GLU A 203 13.52 28.18 11.26
C GLU A 203 12.48 27.27 11.94
N LEU A 204 11.43 26.86 11.22
CA LEU A 204 10.39 25.97 11.76
C LEU A 204 10.84 24.50 11.86
N PHE A 205 11.89 24.14 11.11
CA PHE A 205 12.29 22.77 10.85
C PHE A 205 13.83 22.66 10.84
N GLU A 206 14.47 23.25 11.86
CA GLU A 206 15.93 23.37 11.94
C GLU A 206 16.66 22.02 11.86
N ASP A 207 16.04 20.97 12.42
CA ASP A 207 16.59 19.61 12.44
C ASP A 207 16.42 18.84 11.12
N TRP A 208 15.79 19.41 10.08
CA TRP A 208 15.56 18.69 8.83
C TRP A 208 16.79 18.77 7.92
N ALA A 209 17.18 17.61 7.39
CA ALA A 209 18.18 17.53 6.32
C ALA A 209 17.72 18.27 5.07
N ASP A 210 18.68 18.70 4.25
CA ASP A 210 18.40 19.45 3.02
C ASP A 210 17.53 18.64 2.06
N GLU A 211 17.77 17.33 1.96
CA GLU A 211 17.03 16.40 1.11
C GLU A 211 15.57 16.16 1.57
N ALA A 212 15.19 16.66 2.75
CA ALA A 212 13.82 16.66 3.27
C ALA A 212 13.03 17.92 2.89
N MET A 213 13.66 18.88 2.21
CA MET A 213 13.04 20.08 1.67
C MET A 213 13.24 20.18 0.16
N ILE A 214 12.33 20.87 -0.52
CA ILE A 214 12.42 21.10 -1.96
C ILE A 214 13.20 22.40 -2.18
N GLY A 215 14.31 22.33 -2.90
CA GLY A 215 15.10 23.49 -3.27
C GLY A 215 14.33 24.45 -4.17
N THR A 216 14.48 25.75 -3.94
CA THR A 216 13.77 26.77 -4.74
C THR A 216 14.26 26.83 -6.19
N GLU A 217 15.55 26.56 -6.40
CA GLU A 217 16.15 26.48 -7.74
C GLU A 217 15.69 25.24 -8.51
N ASP A 218 15.44 24.12 -7.82
CA ASP A 218 14.87 22.91 -8.46
C ASP A 218 13.44 23.17 -8.96
N ILE A 219 12.63 23.91 -8.20
CA ILE A 219 11.29 24.34 -8.65
C ILE A 219 11.40 25.24 -9.89
N ALA A 220 12.35 26.18 -9.88
CA ALA A 220 12.58 27.06 -11.04
C ALA A 220 13.03 26.26 -12.27
N GLU A 221 13.89 25.26 -12.11
CA GLU A 221 14.32 24.35 -13.19
C GLU A 221 13.15 23.54 -13.74
N ALA A 222 12.30 22.99 -12.87
CA ALA A 222 11.11 22.27 -13.29
C ALA A 222 10.16 23.15 -14.11
N TYR A 223 10.00 24.42 -13.71
CA TYR A 223 9.13 25.37 -14.42
C TYR A 223 9.73 25.76 -15.77
N TRP A 224 11.05 25.91 -15.83
CA TRP A 224 11.76 26.10 -17.09
C TRP A 224 11.57 24.90 -18.02
N ASN A 225 11.70 23.67 -17.51
CA ASN A 225 11.48 22.45 -18.30
C ASN A 225 10.05 22.35 -18.82
N LEU A 226 9.04 22.76 -18.05
CA LEU A 226 7.66 22.89 -18.55
C LEU A 226 7.59 23.89 -19.70
N HIS A 227 8.24 25.05 -19.58
CA HIS A 227 8.25 26.06 -20.63
C HIS A 227 8.94 25.60 -21.93
N LEU A 228 9.94 24.72 -21.85
CA LEU A 228 10.63 24.17 -23.02
C LEU A 228 9.78 23.15 -23.80
N GLN A 229 8.65 22.69 -23.28
CA GLN A 229 7.86 21.62 -23.90
C GLN A 229 7.25 22.02 -25.24
N THR A 230 7.17 21.05 -26.16
CA THR A 230 6.55 21.26 -27.47
C THR A 230 5.03 21.14 -27.40
N LYS A 231 4.32 21.73 -28.36
CA LYS A 231 2.85 21.63 -28.52
C LYS A 231 2.33 20.18 -28.66
N ARG A 232 3.22 19.19 -28.83
CA ARG A 232 2.88 17.75 -28.95
C ARG A 232 2.79 17.01 -27.62
N GLY A 233 3.25 17.61 -26.52
CA GLY A 233 3.35 16.92 -25.23
C GLY A 233 3.39 17.88 -24.05
N PHE A 234 2.30 18.62 -23.84
CA PHE A 234 2.16 19.47 -22.66
C PHE A 234 1.85 18.65 -21.41
N THR A 235 2.67 18.82 -20.37
CA THR A 235 2.41 18.33 -19.02
C THR A 235 1.38 19.24 -18.35
N ASN A 236 0.19 18.69 -18.03
CA ASN A 236 -0.84 19.45 -17.33
C ASN A 236 -0.54 19.61 -15.83
N GLU A 237 -0.10 18.54 -15.17
CA GLU A 237 0.23 18.56 -13.74
C GLU A 237 1.64 17.99 -13.53
N ILE A 238 2.44 18.63 -12.68
CA ILE A 238 3.73 18.12 -12.20
C ILE A 238 3.67 18.04 -10.68
N ASP A 239 4.20 16.96 -10.10
CA ASP A 239 4.29 16.72 -8.66
C ASP A 239 5.76 16.72 -8.25
N MET A 240 6.15 17.67 -7.41
CA MET A 240 7.51 17.84 -6.92
C MET A 240 7.58 17.52 -5.44
N ARG A 241 8.49 16.63 -5.06
CA ARG A 241 8.63 16.10 -3.70
C ARG A 241 10.09 16.06 -3.25
N PRO A 242 10.37 16.24 -1.96
CA PRO A 242 11.71 16.02 -1.43
C PRO A 242 12.03 14.52 -1.47
N MET A 243 13.31 14.18 -1.59
CA MET A 243 13.78 12.79 -1.55
C MET A 243 13.44 12.13 -0.21
N LEU A 244 13.60 12.87 0.89
CA LEU A 244 13.24 12.41 2.23
C LEU A 244 11.82 12.86 2.58
N GLU A 245 10.82 12.13 2.08
CA GLU A 245 9.43 12.31 2.52
C GLU A 245 9.27 11.98 4.02
N LYS A 246 8.18 12.45 4.64
CA LYS A 246 7.84 12.21 6.07
C LYS A 246 7.90 10.73 6.51
N CYS A 247 7.93 9.77 5.59
CA CYS A 247 8.21 8.37 5.89
C CYS A 247 9.58 8.18 6.58
N PHE A 248 10.59 8.99 6.27
CA PHE A 248 11.88 9.00 6.99
C PHE A 248 11.79 9.65 8.37
N LYS A 249 10.87 10.61 8.54
CA LYS A 249 10.51 11.10 9.88
C LYS A 249 9.79 10.07 10.71
N TYR A 250 9.14 9.05 10.15
CA TYR A 250 8.60 7.99 10.99
C TYR A 250 9.74 7.28 11.73
N ILE A 251 10.86 7.02 11.06
CA ILE A 251 12.05 6.39 11.66
C ILE A 251 12.74 7.36 12.63
N ALA A 252 13.08 8.58 12.20
CA ALA A 252 13.76 9.54 13.07
C ALA A 252 12.89 10.07 14.24
N GLU A 253 11.57 10.19 14.06
CA GLU A 253 10.61 10.52 15.13
C GLU A 253 10.36 9.31 16.03
N LEU A 254 10.38 8.07 15.50
CA LEU A 254 10.38 6.86 16.33
C LEU A 254 11.66 6.77 17.15
N GLU A 255 12.82 7.02 16.55
CA GLU A 255 14.12 7.06 17.22
C GLU A 255 14.18 8.18 18.26
N LYS A 256 13.71 9.38 17.93
CA LYS A 256 13.61 10.50 18.88
C LYS A 256 12.64 10.21 20.01
N ARG A 257 11.44 9.69 19.71
CA ARG A 257 10.47 9.25 20.74
C ARG A 257 11.02 8.13 21.61
N LEU A 258 11.78 7.21 21.02
CA LEU A 258 12.47 6.13 21.71
C LEU A 258 13.55 6.70 22.63
N SER A 259 14.38 7.64 22.15
CA SER A 259 15.39 8.33 22.96
C SER A 259 14.80 9.22 24.06
N GLU A 260 13.66 9.86 23.82
CA GLU A 260 12.93 10.64 24.83
C GLU A 260 12.31 9.75 25.92
N VAL A 261 11.83 8.55 25.55
CA VAL A 261 11.40 7.51 26.50
C VAL A 261 12.59 6.96 27.28
N GLU A 262 13.71 6.67 26.62
CA GLU A 262 14.97 6.22 27.23
C GLU A 262 15.55 7.26 28.21
N ALA A 263 15.48 8.56 27.88
CA ALA A 263 15.93 9.64 28.76
C ALA A 263 15.03 9.79 29.99
N ARG A 264 13.70 9.61 29.83
CA ARG A 264 12.74 9.61 30.94
C ARG A 264 12.90 8.41 31.86
N ASP A 265 13.26 7.25 31.32
CA ASP A 265 13.49 6.03 32.11
C ASP A 265 14.86 6.03 32.81
N LYS A 266 15.92 6.56 32.18
CA LYS A 266 17.23 6.78 32.84
C LYS A 266 17.15 7.77 34.00
N ALA A 267 16.30 8.81 33.89
CA ALA A 267 16.07 9.77 34.98
C ALA A 267 15.24 9.17 36.14
N ARG A 268 14.61 8.01 35.96
CA ARG A 268 13.75 7.34 36.95
C ARG A 268 14.39 6.14 37.66
N ALA A 269 15.57 5.68 37.24
CA ALA A 269 16.29 4.61 37.93
C ALA A 269 17.02 5.15 39.16
N PRO A 270 16.71 4.69 40.40
CA PRO A 270 17.57 5.00 41.53
C PRO A 270 18.84 4.13 41.45
N ASN A 271 19.99 4.76 41.72
CA ASN A 271 21.24 4.08 41.99
C ASN A 271 21.01 3.01 43.07
N SER A 272 21.03 1.73 42.68
CA SER A 272 21.17 0.63 43.62
C SER A 272 22.07 -0.43 43.03
N SER A 273 23.31 -0.38 43.51
CA SER A 273 24.23 -1.50 43.55
C SER A 273 23.63 -2.66 44.35
N SER A 274 24.03 -3.87 43.95
CA SER A 274 23.98 -5.14 44.69
C SER A 274 22.62 -5.63 45.18
N HIS A 275 22.12 -6.72 44.59
CA HIS A 275 21.73 -7.94 45.32
C HIS A 275 21.43 -9.06 44.32
N GLU A 276 22.23 -10.13 44.39
CA GLU A 276 21.86 -11.46 43.89
C GLU A 276 20.71 -11.98 44.76
N GLU A 277 19.64 -12.51 44.16
CA GLU A 277 18.87 -13.59 44.79
C GLU A 277 18.00 -14.39 43.80
N ASN A 278 18.27 -15.71 43.82
CA ASN A 278 17.60 -16.87 43.27
C ASN A 278 16.10 -16.77 42.91
N ALA A 279 15.77 -17.12 41.66
CA ALA A 279 14.42 -17.52 41.24
C ALA A 279 14.35 -19.03 40.97
N THR A 280 13.46 -19.72 41.67
CA THR A 280 13.09 -21.12 41.42
C THR A 280 12.07 -21.24 40.27
N PRO A 281 12.11 -22.31 39.45
CA PRO A 281 11.21 -22.47 38.31
C PRO A 281 9.91 -23.16 38.75
N VAL A 282 8.78 -22.46 38.64
CA VAL A 282 7.44 -23.07 38.65
C VAL A 282 6.74 -22.69 37.35
N ALA A 283 7.05 -23.42 36.28
CA ALA A 283 6.28 -23.42 35.04
C ALA A 283 6.52 -24.77 34.35
N SER A 284 5.44 -25.53 34.09
CA SER A 284 5.33 -26.59 33.06
C SER A 284 4.23 -27.60 33.41
N ARG A 285 2.96 -27.20 33.49
CA ARG A 285 1.85 -28.18 33.47
C ARG A 285 0.62 -27.83 32.64
N ASN A 286 0.45 -26.58 32.17
CA ASN A 286 -0.80 -26.18 31.51
C ASN A 286 -0.70 -25.79 30.02
N ALA A 287 0.50 -25.79 29.41
CA ALA A 287 0.65 -25.45 27.99
C ALA A 287 0.12 -26.55 27.04
N THR A 288 0.08 -27.80 27.48
CA THR A 288 -0.33 -28.95 26.66
C THR A 288 -1.85 -29.10 26.50
N ALA A 289 -2.66 -28.30 27.22
CA ALA A 289 -4.11 -28.47 27.28
C ALA A 289 -4.89 -27.64 26.23
N LEU A 290 -4.24 -26.70 25.52
CA LEU A 290 -4.92 -25.76 24.62
C LEU A 290 -4.93 -26.19 23.14
N VAL A 291 -4.36 -27.34 22.81
CA VAL A 291 -4.47 -27.95 21.47
C VAL A 291 -4.85 -29.43 21.66
N LYS A 292 -6.15 -29.76 21.57
CA LYS A 292 -6.61 -31.15 21.54
C LYS A 292 -6.83 -31.59 20.10
N PHE A 293 -5.91 -32.39 19.58
CA PHE A 293 -6.12 -33.30 18.45
C PHE A 293 -5.94 -34.75 18.95
N VAL A 294 -6.58 -35.71 18.28
CA VAL A 294 -6.95 -37.02 18.84
C VAL A 294 -5.77 -37.93 19.22
N ASP A 295 -4.55 -37.74 18.70
CA ASP A 295 -3.47 -38.73 18.89
C ASP A 295 -2.10 -38.15 19.31
N GLY A 296 -2.05 -37.27 20.32
CA GLY A 296 -0.90 -37.10 21.23
C GLY A 296 0.53 -36.90 20.69
N THR A 297 0.71 -36.69 19.38
CA THR A 297 2.00 -36.62 18.68
C THR A 297 2.08 -35.30 17.89
N SER A 298 3.26 -34.67 17.91
CA SER A 298 3.52 -33.35 17.31
C SER A 298 3.74 -33.47 15.79
N PRO A 299 3.02 -32.75 14.91
CA PRO A 299 3.13 -32.92 13.47
C PRO A 299 4.20 -32.04 12.79
N TRP A 300 4.90 -31.17 13.53
CA TRP A 300 5.86 -30.21 12.97
C TRP A 300 7.31 -30.74 12.86
N MET A 301 7.56 -32.01 13.22
CA MET A 301 8.91 -32.62 13.22
C MET A 301 8.97 -33.94 12.44
N VAL A 302 10.09 -34.10 11.73
CA VAL A 302 10.55 -35.32 11.05
C VAL A 302 11.24 -36.22 12.08
N ASP A 303 10.89 -37.51 12.15
CA ASP A 303 11.68 -38.51 12.87
C ASP A 303 12.85 -38.95 11.99
N LEU A 304 14.04 -38.42 12.26
CA LEU A 304 15.30 -38.85 11.65
C LEU A 304 15.93 -39.94 12.54
N GLY A 305 15.37 -41.15 12.50
CA GLY A 305 15.88 -42.27 13.27
C GLY A 305 15.33 -43.59 12.78
N GLY A 306 16.05 -44.25 11.86
CA GLY A 306 15.68 -45.60 11.44
C GLY A 306 15.83 -46.59 12.58
N GLN A 307 14.76 -47.32 12.88
CA GLN A 307 14.86 -48.73 13.28
C GLN A 307 13.55 -49.47 12.98
N GLN A 308 13.71 -50.46 12.09
CA GLN A 308 12.81 -51.58 11.85
C GLN A 308 12.42 -52.23 13.18
N LEU A 309 11.13 -52.53 13.41
CA LEU A 309 10.71 -53.70 14.19
C LEU A 309 9.20 -54.01 14.07
N ASP A 310 8.98 -55.18 13.47
CA ASP A 310 7.93 -56.18 13.52
C ASP A 310 6.49 -55.90 13.99
N SER A 311 5.60 -56.44 13.16
CA SER A 311 4.27 -56.93 13.47
C SER A 311 4.27 -57.99 14.58
N SER A 312 3.48 -57.80 15.65
CA SER A 312 2.86 -58.93 16.36
C SER A 312 1.73 -58.53 17.31
N TYR A 313 0.55 -59.11 17.05
CA TYR A 313 -0.29 -59.84 18.01
C TYR A 313 -1.01 -59.14 19.21
N THR A 314 -2.35 -59.25 19.10
CA THR A 314 -3.35 -59.74 20.08
C THR A 314 -3.89 -58.90 21.25
N GLN A 315 -5.22 -58.69 21.14
CA GLN A 315 -6.28 -59.06 22.09
C GLN A 315 -6.03 -58.96 23.60
N SER A 316 -6.89 -58.17 24.26
CA SER A 316 -7.65 -58.67 25.41
C SER A 316 -9.03 -58.00 25.51
N ASN A 317 -10.05 -58.81 25.21
CA ASN A 317 -11.43 -58.80 25.70
C ASN A 317 -11.46 -58.64 27.24
N SER A 318 -12.50 -58.23 27.98
CA SER A 318 -13.95 -58.02 27.76
C SER A 318 -14.59 -57.82 29.14
N VAL A 319 -15.69 -57.07 29.26
CA VAL A 319 -16.91 -57.43 30.06
C VAL A 319 -18.06 -56.56 29.48
N GLN A 320 -18.86 -57.05 28.52
CA GLN A 320 -20.16 -57.74 28.64
C GLN A 320 -21.24 -57.03 29.48
N LEU A 321 -22.32 -56.61 28.81
CA LEU A 321 -23.70 -56.84 29.25
C LEU A 321 -24.57 -57.22 28.03
N ASN A 322 -25.39 -58.24 28.24
CA ASN A 322 -25.99 -59.15 27.26
C ASN A 322 -27.30 -58.63 26.60
N PRO A 323 -27.74 -59.29 25.50
CA PRO A 323 -28.84 -58.87 24.63
C PRO A 323 -30.19 -59.47 25.05
N GLY A 324 -31.28 -58.77 24.71
CA GLY A 324 -32.65 -59.26 24.85
C GLY A 324 -33.49 -58.77 23.68
N VAL A 325 -33.82 -59.70 22.79
CA VAL A 325 -34.58 -59.53 21.56
C VAL A 325 -36.06 -59.30 21.85
N HIS A 326 -36.69 -58.35 21.17
CA HIS A 326 -38.03 -58.54 20.58
C HIS A 326 -38.30 -57.52 19.47
N ASP A 327 -38.53 -58.04 18.26
CA ASP A 327 -39.09 -57.35 17.10
C ASP A 327 -40.39 -56.62 17.41
N LEU A 328 -40.59 -55.45 16.77
CA LEU A 328 -41.88 -55.00 16.24
C LEU A 328 -41.66 -53.91 15.19
N HIS A 329 -41.89 -54.25 13.93
CA HIS A 329 -42.14 -53.30 12.84
C HIS A 329 -43.29 -52.37 13.18
N TYR A 330 -43.16 -51.07 12.91
CA TYR A 330 -44.23 -50.26 12.28
C TYR A 330 -43.68 -48.96 11.67
N HIS A 331 -44.05 -48.72 10.41
CA HIS A 331 -43.98 -47.44 9.71
C HIS A 331 -44.81 -46.36 10.43
N SER A 332 -44.37 -45.10 10.38
CA SER A 332 -45.08 -44.04 9.63
C SER A 332 -44.42 -42.66 9.73
N GLN A 333 -44.35 -42.02 8.57
CA GLN A 333 -44.15 -40.59 8.33
C GLN A 333 -45.13 -39.71 9.12
N VAL A 334 -44.72 -38.49 9.48
CA VAL A 334 -45.63 -37.32 9.43
C VAL A 334 -44.90 -36.12 8.82
N THR A 335 -45.57 -35.61 7.81
CA THR A 335 -45.34 -34.52 6.88
C THR A 335 -45.47 -33.15 7.55
N LEU A 336 -44.60 -32.20 7.20
CA LEU A 336 -44.83 -30.76 7.41
C LEU A 336 -45.32 -30.17 6.08
N SER A 337 -46.61 -30.37 5.81
CA SER A 337 -47.33 -29.80 4.67
C SER A 337 -48.59 -29.10 5.18
N THR A 338 -48.47 -27.82 5.54
CA THR A 338 -49.47 -26.75 5.30
C THR A 338 -49.01 -25.44 5.99
N VAL A 339 -48.13 -24.70 5.32
CA VAL A 339 -48.19 -23.23 5.29
C VAL A 339 -48.27 -22.89 3.81
N GLY A 340 -49.27 -22.09 3.44
CA GLY A 340 -49.86 -22.01 2.10
C GLY A 340 -48.86 -21.96 0.94
N SER A 341 -49.23 -22.65 -0.14
CA SER A 341 -48.62 -22.54 -1.45
C SER A 341 -48.48 -21.07 -1.87
N PRO A 342 -47.28 -20.52 -2.07
CA PRO A 342 -47.12 -19.44 -3.02
C PRO A 342 -47.47 -20.06 -4.38
N LYS A 343 -48.44 -19.48 -5.09
CA LYS A 343 -48.60 -19.77 -6.51
C LYS A 343 -47.21 -19.70 -7.14
N ALA A 344 -46.79 -20.79 -7.77
CA ALA A 344 -45.56 -20.86 -8.54
C ALA A 344 -45.71 -19.98 -9.79
N ASP A 345 -45.61 -18.67 -9.60
CA ASP A 345 -45.18 -17.76 -10.63
C ASP A 345 -43.67 -17.55 -10.45
N HIS A 346 -42.95 -17.60 -11.56
CA HIS A 346 -41.49 -17.60 -11.73
C HIS A 346 -40.83 -18.98 -11.82
N GLN A 347 -41.04 -19.64 -12.98
CA GLN A 347 -39.98 -20.44 -13.61
C GLN A 347 -38.75 -19.55 -13.85
N TRP A 348 -37.91 -19.41 -12.84
CA TRP A 348 -36.52 -18.98 -13.06
C TRP A 348 -35.75 -20.21 -13.54
N PRO A 349 -35.06 -20.18 -14.70
CA PRO A 349 -34.41 -21.39 -15.20
C PRO A 349 -33.32 -21.85 -14.22
N PRO A 350 -33.28 -23.13 -13.81
CA PRO A 350 -32.24 -23.67 -12.93
C PRO A 350 -30.96 -24.01 -13.73
N THR A 351 -30.68 -23.25 -14.80
CA THR A 351 -29.50 -23.48 -15.63
C THR A 351 -28.41 -22.56 -15.15
N ALA A 352 -27.24 -23.11 -14.79
CA ALA A 352 -26.04 -22.32 -14.54
C ALA A 352 -25.89 -21.29 -15.66
N LEU A 353 -25.66 -20.02 -15.30
CA LEU A 353 -25.47 -18.93 -16.25
C LEU A 353 -24.34 -19.34 -17.20
N LYS A 354 -24.69 -19.65 -18.44
CA LYS A 354 -23.70 -20.00 -19.46
C LYS A 354 -22.94 -18.73 -19.80
N SER A 355 -21.64 -18.73 -19.49
CA SER A 355 -20.74 -17.66 -19.88
C SER A 355 -20.83 -17.44 -21.40
N ARG A 356 -21.08 -16.19 -21.81
CA ARG A 356 -20.96 -15.72 -23.20
C ARG A 356 -19.66 -14.95 -23.37
N TRP A 357 -18.62 -15.37 -22.65
CA TRP A 357 -17.35 -14.65 -22.64
C TRP A 357 -16.81 -14.53 -24.05
N LEU A 358 -16.62 -13.29 -24.47
CA LEU A 358 -15.83 -12.90 -25.62
C LEU A 358 -14.61 -12.19 -25.05
N PRO A 359 -13.38 -12.53 -25.48
CA PRO A 359 -12.19 -11.90 -24.95
C PRO A 359 -12.27 -10.38 -25.16
N PRO A 360 -12.30 -9.58 -24.08
CA PRO A 360 -12.22 -8.13 -24.23
C PRO A 360 -10.84 -7.77 -24.82
N PRO A 361 -10.70 -6.61 -25.49
CA PRO A 361 -9.40 -6.12 -25.90
C PRO A 361 -8.49 -6.04 -24.66
N PRO A 362 -7.32 -6.69 -24.67
CA PRO A 362 -6.46 -6.69 -23.51
C PRO A 362 -5.97 -5.28 -23.21
N CYS A 363 -6.05 -4.85 -21.95
CA CYS A 363 -5.39 -3.66 -21.44
C CYS A 363 -3.87 -3.76 -21.66
N GLN A 364 -3.30 -4.95 -21.48
CA GLN A 364 -1.90 -5.25 -21.77
C GLN A 364 -1.78 -6.40 -22.77
N PRO A 365 -1.17 -6.21 -23.96
CA PRO A 365 -1.00 -7.29 -24.92
C PRO A 365 -0.23 -8.45 -24.32
N LEU A 366 -0.66 -9.68 -24.63
CA LEU A 366 0.08 -10.87 -24.25
C LEU A 366 1.46 -10.88 -24.95
N PRO A 367 2.53 -11.28 -24.24
CA PRO A 367 3.88 -11.34 -24.82
C PRO A 367 3.98 -12.41 -25.92
N THR A 368 5.14 -12.55 -26.55
CA THR A 368 5.38 -13.69 -27.45
C THR A 368 5.46 -14.99 -26.64
N SER A 369 5.19 -16.14 -27.26
CA SER A 369 5.23 -17.43 -26.56
C SER A 369 6.58 -17.72 -25.89
N ALA A 370 7.69 -17.24 -26.46
CA ALA A 370 9.02 -17.37 -25.86
C ALA A 370 9.14 -16.55 -24.57
N ILE A 371 8.76 -15.27 -24.61
CA ILE A 371 8.82 -14.37 -23.44
C ILE A 371 7.83 -14.83 -22.36
N ALA A 372 6.63 -15.27 -22.75
CA ALA A 372 5.65 -15.80 -21.82
C ALA A 372 6.17 -17.02 -21.07
N LEU A 373 6.84 -17.94 -21.78
CA LEU A 373 7.44 -19.13 -21.18
C LEU A 373 8.51 -18.77 -20.14
N GLU A 374 9.40 -17.82 -20.47
CA GLU A 374 10.42 -17.32 -19.53
C GLU A 374 9.79 -16.73 -18.26
N LEU A 375 8.76 -15.88 -18.42
CA LEU A 375 8.04 -15.27 -17.30
C LEU A 375 7.36 -16.33 -16.43
N ILE A 376 6.73 -17.33 -17.03
CA ILE A 376 6.10 -18.43 -16.31
C ILE A 376 7.15 -19.20 -15.50
N GLN A 377 8.25 -19.61 -16.12
CA GLN A 377 9.32 -20.31 -15.43
C GLN A 377 9.87 -19.51 -14.23
N GLU A 378 10.01 -18.20 -14.39
CA GLU A 378 10.47 -17.30 -13.33
C GLU A 378 9.48 -17.21 -12.17
N ALA A 379 8.18 -17.04 -12.45
CA ALA A 379 7.13 -17.04 -11.43
C ALA A 379 7.04 -18.38 -10.70
N PHE A 380 7.17 -19.50 -11.41
CA PHE A 380 7.14 -20.82 -10.80
C PHE A 380 8.35 -21.06 -9.91
N SER A 381 9.54 -20.69 -10.38
CA SER A 381 10.81 -20.89 -9.66
C SER A 381 10.95 -20.02 -8.41
N ASN A 382 10.40 -18.80 -8.40
CA ASN A 382 10.63 -17.82 -7.33
C ASN A 382 9.42 -17.60 -6.42
N TYR A 383 8.20 -17.84 -6.90
CA TYR A 383 6.98 -17.59 -6.14
C TYR A 383 6.18 -18.87 -5.87
N ASN A 384 5.76 -19.57 -6.93
CA ASN A 384 4.91 -20.76 -6.80
C ASN A 384 5.60 -21.89 -6.02
N ARG A 385 6.94 -21.94 -6.08
CA ARG A 385 7.80 -22.83 -5.30
C ARG A 385 7.56 -22.77 -3.79
N PHE A 386 7.31 -21.58 -3.23
CA PHE A 386 7.20 -21.37 -1.78
C PHE A 386 5.75 -21.18 -1.30
N LEU A 387 4.91 -20.60 -2.17
CA LEU A 387 3.49 -20.39 -1.91
C LEU A 387 2.69 -20.95 -3.10
N PRO A 388 2.53 -22.29 -3.17
CA PRO A 388 1.95 -22.95 -4.34
C PRO A 388 0.51 -22.52 -4.57
N LEU A 389 0.27 -21.89 -5.71
CA LEU A 389 -1.04 -21.48 -6.20
C LEU A 389 -1.47 -22.35 -7.39
N PHE A 390 -0.53 -22.72 -8.25
CA PHE A 390 -0.75 -23.52 -9.46
C PHE A 390 0.03 -24.83 -9.39
N ASP A 391 -0.50 -25.86 -10.04
CA ASP A 391 0.23 -27.10 -10.35
C ASP A 391 1.02 -26.87 -11.65
N GLU A 392 2.34 -27.05 -11.60
CA GLU A 392 3.24 -26.68 -12.71
C GLU A 392 3.00 -27.51 -13.96
N GLU A 393 2.85 -28.82 -13.82
CA GLU A 393 2.59 -29.71 -14.95
C GLU A 393 1.26 -29.38 -15.63
N ASP A 394 0.19 -29.22 -14.84
CA ASP A 394 -1.12 -28.87 -15.35
C ASP A 394 -1.11 -27.51 -16.04
N PHE A 395 -0.47 -26.50 -15.44
CA PHE A 395 -0.40 -25.14 -15.99
C PHE A 395 0.40 -25.10 -17.29
N MET A 396 1.55 -25.79 -17.34
CA MET A 396 2.40 -25.87 -18.53
C MET A 396 1.72 -26.60 -19.68
N ARG A 397 0.96 -27.67 -19.38
CA ARG A 397 0.15 -28.37 -20.39
C ARG A 397 -0.93 -27.45 -20.98
N GLU A 398 -1.65 -26.70 -20.14
CA GLU A 398 -2.64 -25.72 -20.60
C GLU A 398 -2.00 -24.59 -21.42
N PHE A 399 -0.83 -24.11 -21.01
CA PHE A 399 -0.06 -23.11 -21.74
C PHE A 399 0.33 -23.62 -23.14
N GLN A 400 0.93 -24.80 -23.23
CA GLN A 400 1.32 -25.39 -24.51
C GLN A 400 0.11 -25.62 -25.43
N LEU A 401 -1.04 -26.03 -24.87
CA LEU A 401 -2.24 -26.25 -25.65
C LEU A 401 -2.82 -24.92 -26.14
N LYS A 402 -3.12 -23.99 -25.24
CA LYS A 402 -3.95 -22.80 -25.52
C LYS A 402 -3.17 -21.57 -25.99
N TYR A 403 -1.87 -21.49 -25.74
CA TYR A 403 -1.02 -20.37 -26.17
C TYR A 403 -0.46 -20.60 -27.59
N SER A 404 -0.26 -21.86 -27.97
CA SER A 404 0.28 -22.26 -29.28
C SER A 404 -0.80 -22.45 -30.34
N THR A 405 -2.01 -22.83 -29.95
CA THR A 405 -3.15 -23.00 -30.87
C THR A 405 -4.10 -21.81 -30.76
N SER A 406 -4.70 -21.39 -31.89
CA SER A 406 -5.80 -20.41 -31.92
C SER A 406 -7.10 -20.96 -31.31
N SER A 407 -7.00 -21.77 -30.25
CA SER A 407 -8.14 -22.32 -29.52
C SER A 407 -8.90 -21.21 -28.79
N SER A 408 -10.19 -21.44 -28.52
CA SER A 408 -10.97 -20.51 -27.70
C SER A 408 -10.39 -20.48 -26.28
N MET A 409 -9.84 -19.34 -25.88
CA MET A 409 -9.52 -19.12 -24.48
C MET A 409 -10.81 -19.11 -23.66
N ASP A 410 -10.74 -19.61 -22.43
CA ASP A 410 -11.79 -19.47 -21.44
C ASP A 410 -11.40 -18.37 -20.42
N ALA A 411 -12.39 -17.81 -19.74
CA ALA A 411 -12.19 -16.71 -18.79
C ALA A 411 -11.26 -17.10 -17.63
N THR A 412 -11.33 -18.36 -17.17
CA THR A 412 -10.50 -18.87 -16.08
C THR A 412 -9.03 -18.97 -16.46
N TRP A 413 -8.72 -19.56 -17.61
CA TRP A 413 -7.37 -19.62 -18.15
C TRP A 413 -6.81 -18.22 -18.41
N TRP A 414 -7.61 -17.34 -19.02
CA TRP A 414 -7.24 -15.94 -19.26
C TRP A 414 -6.78 -15.24 -17.97
N ALA A 415 -7.56 -15.39 -16.89
CA ALA A 415 -7.22 -14.82 -15.60
C ALA A 415 -5.97 -15.47 -14.97
N CYS A 416 -5.87 -16.80 -14.98
CA CYS A 416 -4.74 -17.53 -14.41
C CYS A 416 -3.42 -17.16 -15.10
N LEU A 417 -3.41 -17.11 -16.42
CA LEU A 417 -2.25 -16.73 -17.22
C LEU A 417 -1.79 -15.30 -16.89
N ASN A 418 -2.71 -14.33 -16.90
CA ASN A 418 -2.38 -12.94 -16.61
C ASN A 418 -1.93 -12.73 -15.16
N VAL A 419 -2.48 -13.48 -14.20
CA VAL A 419 -1.96 -13.52 -12.81
C VAL A 419 -0.50 -13.96 -12.81
N VAL A 420 -0.16 -15.09 -13.44
CA VAL A 420 1.22 -15.61 -13.46
C VAL A 420 2.18 -14.62 -14.12
N LEU A 421 1.79 -14.03 -15.26
CA LEU A 421 2.59 -13.00 -15.93
C LEU A 421 2.79 -11.77 -15.05
N SER A 422 1.75 -11.33 -14.34
CA SER A 422 1.87 -10.20 -13.42
C SER A 422 2.80 -10.50 -12.25
N ILE A 423 2.74 -11.71 -11.68
CA ILE A 423 3.63 -12.15 -10.61
C ILE A 423 5.08 -12.12 -11.10
N ALA A 424 5.34 -12.63 -12.31
CA ALA A 424 6.67 -12.61 -12.91
C ALA A 424 7.22 -11.18 -13.10
N TYR A 425 6.43 -10.26 -13.64
CA TYR A 425 6.87 -8.87 -13.77
C TYR A 425 7.10 -8.17 -12.42
N ARG A 426 6.30 -8.47 -11.39
CA ARG A 426 6.55 -8.00 -10.02
C ARG A 426 7.88 -8.52 -9.49
N LEU A 427 8.24 -9.77 -9.76
CA LEU A 427 9.53 -10.34 -9.38
C LEU A 427 10.69 -9.67 -10.14
N ARG A 428 10.52 -9.34 -11.43
CA ARG A 428 11.53 -8.61 -12.23
C ARG A 428 11.75 -7.17 -11.79
N ALA A 429 10.72 -6.54 -11.22
CA ALA A 429 10.80 -5.18 -10.70
C ALA A 429 11.75 -5.07 -9.50
N ILE A 430 11.80 -6.13 -8.66
CA ILE A 430 12.54 -6.17 -7.39
C ILE A 430 14.03 -5.80 -7.57
N PRO A 431 14.83 -6.47 -8.42
CA PRO A 431 16.25 -6.13 -8.51
C PRO A 431 16.56 -4.84 -9.29
N LYS A 432 15.57 -4.12 -9.85
CA LYS A 432 15.82 -2.99 -10.76
C LYS A 432 15.90 -1.65 -10.03
N SER A 433 16.83 -0.79 -10.48
CA SER A 433 16.96 0.59 -10.02
C SER A 433 15.78 1.48 -10.46
N ASP A 434 15.21 1.23 -11.63
CA ASP A 434 13.95 1.83 -12.10
C ASP A 434 12.96 0.72 -12.48
N PRO A 435 11.96 0.43 -11.63
CA PRO A 435 10.99 -0.64 -11.83
C PRO A 435 9.73 -0.17 -12.57
N THR A 436 9.69 1.07 -13.07
CA THR A 436 8.48 1.69 -13.62
C THR A 436 7.86 0.88 -14.75
N LEU A 437 8.69 0.36 -15.67
CA LEU A 437 8.21 -0.45 -16.80
C LEU A 437 7.61 -1.77 -16.33
N GLU A 438 8.31 -2.52 -15.48
CA GLU A 438 7.88 -3.81 -14.96
C GLU A 438 6.59 -3.67 -14.14
N ASN A 439 6.50 -2.61 -13.32
CA ASN A 439 5.30 -2.32 -12.54
C ASN A 439 4.11 -2.00 -13.44
N ASN A 440 4.31 -1.23 -14.51
CA ASN A 440 3.25 -0.94 -15.49
C ASN A 440 2.79 -2.21 -16.22
N LEU A 441 3.72 -3.08 -16.63
CA LEU A 441 3.41 -4.35 -17.28
C LEU A 441 2.66 -5.30 -16.33
N ALA A 442 3.13 -5.42 -15.08
CA ALA A 442 2.45 -6.19 -14.05
C ALA A 442 1.01 -5.70 -13.85
N PHE A 443 0.83 -4.39 -13.64
CA PHE A 443 -0.48 -3.81 -13.44
C PHE A 443 -1.40 -4.02 -14.64
N GLY A 444 -0.90 -3.86 -15.86
CA GLY A 444 -1.66 -4.12 -17.09
C GLY A 444 -2.14 -5.57 -17.18
N HIS A 445 -1.33 -6.54 -16.78
CA HIS A 445 -1.74 -7.94 -16.69
C HIS A 445 -2.77 -8.19 -15.57
N VAL A 446 -2.65 -7.55 -14.40
CA VAL A 446 -3.71 -7.60 -13.37
C VAL A 446 -5.03 -7.05 -13.92
N GLN A 447 -5.01 -5.94 -14.66
CA GLN A 447 -6.21 -5.36 -15.28
C GLN A 447 -6.87 -6.33 -16.27
N ASN A 448 -6.08 -7.06 -17.06
CA ASN A 448 -6.59 -8.13 -17.91
C ASN A 448 -7.31 -9.22 -17.09
N ALA A 449 -6.72 -9.68 -15.98
CA ALA A 449 -7.35 -10.68 -15.11
C ALA A 449 -8.63 -10.14 -14.43
N LEU A 450 -8.61 -8.87 -14.00
CA LEU A 450 -9.76 -8.20 -13.39
C LEU A 450 -10.94 -8.07 -14.35
N SER A 451 -10.69 -7.98 -15.66
CA SER A 451 -11.74 -7.82 -16.68
C SER A 451 -12.75 -8.98 -16.73
N VAL A 452 -12.41 -10.13 -16.15
CA VAL A 452 -13.25 -11.34 -16.16
C VAL A 452 -13.74 -11.76 -14.78
N VAL A 453 -13.51 -10.95 -13.73
CA VAL A 453 -13.89 -11.28 -12.34
C VAL A 453 -15.38 -11.61 -12.23
N SER A 454 -16.26 -10.85 -12.88
CA SER A 454 -17.70 -11.11 -12.85
C SER A 454 -18.06 -12.51 -13.38
N ASP A 455 -17.37 -12.96 -14.44
CA ASP A 455 -17.58 -14.30 -15.00
C ASP A 455 -17.06 -15.38 -14.06
N LEU A 456 -15.90 -15.16 -13.43
CA LEU A 456 -15.33 -16.07 -12.43
C LEU A 456 -16.25 -16.23 -11.21
N LEU A 457 -16.94 -15.15 -10.80
CA LEU A 457 -17.80 -15.16 -9.62
C LEU A 457 -19.18 -15.78 -9.88
N ILE A 458 -19.74 -15.54 -11.05
CA ILE A 458 -21.15 -15.87 -11.35
C ILE A 458 -21.26 -17.17 -12.15
N CYS A 459 -20.32 -17.44 -13.05
CA CYS A 459 -20.46 -18.49 -14.06
C CYS A 459 -19.59 -19.72 -13.79
N ASP A 460 -18.55 -19.63 -12.95
CA ASP A 460 -17.54 -20.68 -12.79
C ASP A 460 -17.32 -21.07 -11.31
N GLN A 461 -17.56 -22.35 -10.98
CA GLN A 461 -17.30 -22.94 -9.68
C GLN A 461 -16.18 -23.99 -9.78
N SER A 462 -14.99 -23.57 -10.18
CA SER A 462 -13.82 -24.43 -10.33
C SER A 462 -12.63 -24.01 -9.47
N LEU A 463 -11.68 -24.93 -9.28
CA LEU A 463 -10.40 -24.62 -8.64
C LEU A 463 -9.63 -23.55 -9.41
N ALA A 464 -9.80 -23.44 -10.72
CA ALA A 464 -9.16 -22.41 -11.54
C ALA A 464 -9.69 -21.01 -11.21
N ALA A 465 -11.00 -20.87 -11.00
CA ALA A 465 -11.59 -19.60 -10.57
C ALA A 465 -11.08 -19.17 -9.19
N VAL A 466 -10.99 -20.10 -8.23
CA VAL A 466 -10.39 -19.84 -6.90
C VAL A 466 -8.94 -19.40 -7.03
N ARG A 467 -8.12 -20.09 -7.84
CA ARG A 467 -6.71 -19.73 -8.09
C ARG A 467 -6.56 -18.34 -8.69
N ALA A 468 -7.38 -18.02 -9.70
CA ALA A 468 -7.36 -16.73 -10.36
C ALA A 468 -7.66 -15.58 -9.37
N LEU A 469 -8.72 -15.70 -8.58
CA LEU A 469 -9.11 -14.70 -7.59
C LEU A 469 -8.07 -14.56 -6.47
N ALA A 470 -7.57 -15.68 -5.93
CA ALA A 470 -6.53 -15.66 -4.91
C ALA A 470 -5.22 -15.05 -5.44
N GLY A 471 -4.87 -15.34 -6.69
CA GLY A 471 -3.70 -14.78 -7.35
C GLY A 471 -3.83 -13.27 -7.61
N MET A 472 -4.99 -12.81 -8.07
CA MET A 472 -5.27 -11.37 -8.20
C MET A 472 -5.18 -10.65 -6.85
N ALA A 473 -5.76 -11.22 -5.80
CA ALA A 473 -5.65 -10.67 -4.44
C ALA A 473 -4.19 -10.57 -4.00
N CYS A 474 -3.40 -11.60 -4.30
CA CYS A 474 -1.99 -11.64 -3.91
C CYS A 474 -1.13 -10.60 -4.62
N VAL A 475 -1.42 -10.26 -5.88
CA VAL A 475 -0.72 -9.15 -6.55
C VAL A 475 -1.19 -7.80 -6.00
N LEU A 476 -2.48 -7.64 -5.76
CA LEU A 476 -3.08 -6.36 -5.34
C LEU A 476 -2.78 -6.00 -3.88
N GLN A 477 -2.43 -6.97 -3.03
CA GLN A 477 -2.05 -6.69 -1.64
C GLN A 477 -0.76 -5.84 -1.54
N GLY A 478 0.10 -5.90 -2.56
CA GLY A 478 1.30 -5.08 -2.69
C GLY A 478 1.05 -3.71 -3.34
N THR A 479 -0.17 -3.16 -3.20
CA THR A 479 -0.53 -1.82 -3.64
C THR A 479 -0.91 -0.95 -2.43
N PRO A 480 -0.86 0.39 -2.53
CA PRO A 480 -1.19 1.28 -1.40
C PRO A 480 -2.61 1.13 -0.84
N ASN A 481 -3.53 0.50 -1.60
CA ASN A 481 -4.89 0.25 -1.19
C ASN A 481 -5.15 -1.27 -1.10
N PRO A 482 -5.20 -1.87 0.10
CA PRO A 482 -5.43 -3.30 0.26
C PRO A 482 -6.90 -3.73 0.09
N GLU A 483 -7.86 -2.78 0.00
CA GLU A 483 -9.30 -3.08 -0.05
C GLU A 483 -9.71 -3.97 -1.25
N PRO A 484 -9.21 -3.76 -2.48
CA PRO A 484 -9.53 -4.66 -3.59
C PRO A 484 -9.03 -6.09 -3.38
N ALA A 485 -7.86 -6.26 -2.75
CA ALA A 485 -7.32 -7.58 -2.41
C ALA A 485 -8.22 -8.28 -1.39
N ALA A 486 -8.74 -7.55 -0.40
CA ALA A 486 -9.71 -8.04 0.58
C ALA A 486 -10.98 -8.61 -0.07
N MET A 487 -11.55 -7.87 -1.03
CA MET A 487 -12.78 -8.29 -1.70
C MET A 487 -12.55 -9.54 -2.54
N LEU A 488 -11.42 -9.60 -3.24
CA LEU A 488 -11.06 -10.74 -4.08
C LEU A 488 -10.78 -12.00 -3.25
N ILE A 489 -10.07 -11.88 -2.13
CA ILE A 489 -9.79 -13.03 -1.28
C ILE A 489 -11.06 -13.55 -0.59
N ALA A 490 -11.94 -12.64 -0.14
CA ALA A 490 -13.24 -13.02 0.40
C ALA A 490 -14.08 -13.77 -0.65
N ALA A 491 -14.06 -13.32 -1.91
CA ALA A 491 -14.76 -13.98 -2.98
C ALA A 491 -14.16 -15.36 -3.34
N ALA A 492 -12.82 -15.46 -3.38
CA ALA A 492 -12.12 -16.73 -3.57
C ALA A 492 -12.47 -17.74 -2.48
N LEU A 493 -12.51 -17.29 -1.22
CA LEU A 493 -12.88 -18.12 -0.09
C LEU A 493 -14.34 -18.58 -0.16
N ARG A 494 -15.27 -17.70 -0.55
CA ARG A 494 -16.69 -18.06 -0.75
C ARG A 494 -16.87 -19.11 -1.84
N LEU A 495 -16.10 -19.05 -2.92
CA LEU A 495 -16.09 -20.11 -3.93
C LEU A 495 -15.47 -21.41 -3.41
N ALA A 496 -14.38 -21.33 -2.63
CA ALA A 496 -13.79 -22.49 -1.97
C ALA A 496 -14.79 -23.16 -1.00
N HIS A 497 -15.59 -22.38 -0.27
CA HIS A 497 -16.69 -22.87 0.56
C HIS A 497 -17.78 -23.55 -0.26
N ALA A 498 -18.20 -22.96 -1.38
CA ALA A 498 -19.19 -23.56 -2.28
C ALA A 498 -18.73 -24.93 -2.82
N MET A 499 -17.41 -25.10 -2.99
CA MET A 499 -16.79 -26.38 -3.38
C MET A 499 -16.48 -27.31 -2.20
N ASN A 500 -16.86 -26.93 -0.97
CA ASN A 500 -16.59 -27.62 0.28
C ASN A 500 -15.12 -27.86 0.60
N MET A 501 -14.20 -27.03 0.09
CA MET A 501 -12.75 -27.21 0.26
C MET A 501 -12.28 -27.06 1.72
N HIS A 502 -13.11 -26.51 2.60
CA HIS A 502 -12.88 -26.41 4.05
C HIS A 502 -13.18 -27.72 4.80
N ARG A 503 -13.71 -28.75 4.11
CA ARG A 503 -14.04 -30.06 4.68
C ARG A 503 -13.18 -31.17 4.08
N GLU A 504 -12.45 -31.92 4.90
CA GLU A 504 -11.63 -33.05 4.44
C GLU A 504 -12.50 -34.19 3.88
N PHE A 505 -13.68 -34.40 4.45
CA PHE A 505 -14.67 -35.36 3.92
C PHE A 505 -15.02 -35.10 2.44
N SER A 506 -14.93 -33.84 1.98
CA SER A 506 -15.22 -33.49 0.57
C SER A 506 -14.22 -34.08 -0.44
N ASN A 507 -13.08 -34.59 0.05
CA ASN A 507 -12.06 -35.25 -0.77
C ASN A 507 -12.33 -36.76 -0.94
N LEU A 508 -13.35 -37.32 -0.28
CA LEU A 508 -13.69 -38.73 -0.43
C LEU A 508 -14.10 -39.05 -1.88
N GLY A 509 -13.39 -40.00 -2.48
CA GLY A 509 -13.57 -40.39 -3.89
C GLY A 509 -12.64 -39.66 -4.87
N LEU A 510 -11.81 -38.73 -4.41
CA LEU A 510 -10.70 -38.16 -5.19
C LEU A 510 -9.44 -39.01 -5.03
N THR A 511 -8.54 -38.90 -6.01
CA THR A 511 -7.17 -39.41 -5.83
C THR A 511 -6.41 -38.55 -4.81
N GLU A 512 -5.42 -39.11 -4.12
CA GLU A 512 -4.65 -38.36 -3.12
C GLU A 512 -3.98 -37.11 -3.71
N SER A 513 -3.50 -37.18 -4.96
CA SER A 513 -2.96 -36.02 -5.69
C SER A 513 -3.99 -34.90 -5.87
N GLN A 514 -5.23 -35.24 -6.20
CA GLN A 514 -6.31 -34.26 -6.35
C GLN A 514 -6.76 -33.67 -5.00
N ALA A 515 -6.82 -34.49 -3.95
CA ALA A 515 -7.10 -34.04 -2.60
C ALA A 515 -6.01 -33.07 -2.12
N GLU A 516 -4.74 -33.43 -2.31
CA GLU A 516 -3.58 -32.59 -1.95
C GLU A 516 -3.59 -31.24 -2.68
N ARG A 517 -3.94 -31.22 -3.98
CA ARG A 517 -4.12 -29.96 -4.74
C ARG A 517 -5.21 -29.07 -4.15
N ARG A 518 -6.29 -29.65 -3.63
CA ARG A 518 -7.37 -28.90 -2.96
C ARG A 518 -6.92 -28.37 -1.61
N ARG A 519 -6.25 -29.18 -0.78
CA ARG A 519 -5.70 -28.77 0.52
C ARG A 519 -4.74 -27.59 0.38
N ARG A 520 -3.75 -27.69 -0.52
CA ARG A 520 -2.75 -26.63 -0.77
C ARG A 520 -3.41 -25.32 -1.18
N LEU A 521 -4.37 -25.37 -2.10
CA LEU A 521 -5.09 -24.17 -2.54
C LEU A 521 -5.92 -23.56 -1.42
N PHE A 522 -6.61 -24.39 -0.62
CA PHE A 522 -7.36 -23.91 0.53
C PHE A 522 -6.44 -23.21 1.54
N TRP A 523 -5.33 -23.84 1.92
CA TRP A 523 -4.36 -23.25 2.85
C TRP A 523 -3.73 -21.97 2.31
N LYS A 524 -3.49 -21.88 1.00
CA LYS A 524 -3.03 -20.64 0.36
C LYS A 524 -4.07 -19.51 0.50
N VAL A 525 -5.33 -19.79 0.24
CA VAL A 525 -6.43 -18.82 0.42
C VAL A 525 -6.57 -18.43 1.90
N TYR A 526 -6.47 -19.40 2.81
CA TYR A 526 -6.50 -19.18 4.25
C TYR A 526 -5.39 -18.23 4.73
N ILE A 527 -4.13 -18.47 4.33
CA ILE A 527 -3.00 -17.58 4.67
C ILE A 527 -3.29 -16.14 4.21
N LEU A 528 -3.73 -15.98 2.96
CA LEU A 528 -4.02 -14.65 2.41
C LEU A 528 -5.17 -13.95 3.14
N ASP A 529 -6.25 -14.68 3.49
CA ASP A 529 -7.36 -14.13 4.27
C ASP A 529 -6.88 -13.63 5.65
N LYS A 530 -6.09 -14.44 6.37
CA LYS A 530 -5.56 -14.05 7.69
C LYS A 530 -4.63 -12.84 7.60
N ASP A 531 -3.69 -12.84 6.66
CA ASP A 531 -2.75 -11.73 6.48
C ASP A 531 -3.46 -10.43 6.10
N ILE A 532 -4.30 -10.45 5.05
CA ILE A 532 -4.96 -9.26 4.53
C ILE A 532 -5.95 -8.71 5.57
N SER A 533 -6.82 -9.55 6.12
CA SER A 533 -7.87 -9.13 7.06
C SER A 533 -7.29 -8.62 8.38
N LEU A 534 -6.22 -9.24 8.91
CA LEU A 534 -5.57 -8.76 10.13
C LEU A 534 -4.94 -7.38 9.95
N ARG A 535 -4.23 -7.15 8.84
CA ARG A 535 -3.63 -5.84 8.52
C ARG A 535 -4.67 -4.72 8.37
N MET A 536 -5.86 -5.04 7.88
CA MET A 536 -6.96 -4.08 7.72
C MET A 536 -7.90 -4.03 8.94
N ALA A 537 -7.59 -4.77 10.02
CA ALA A 537 -8.45 -4.89 11.20
C ALA A 537 -9.90 -5.32 10.87
N ARG A 538 -10.08 -6.24 9.92
CA ARG A 538 -11.36 -6.83 9.51
C ARG A 538 -11.51 -8.25 10.08
N PRO A 539 -12.74 -8.76 10.25
CA PRO A 539 -12.95 -10.16 10.62
C PRO A 539 -12.51 -11.08 9.47
N PHE A 540 -11.99 -12.24 9.84
CA PHE A 540 -11.59 -13.28 8.88
C PHE A 540 -12.80 -13.88 8.16
N GLY A 541 -12.61 -14.24 6.89
CA GLY A 541 -13.61 -14.95 6.12
C GLY A 541 -13.75 -16.42 6.52
N GLN A 542 -12.66 -17.06 6.96
CA GLN A 542 -12.66 -18.43 7.47
C GLN A 542 -12.61 -18.44 9.01
N ASP A 543 -13.58 -19.09 9.64
CA ASP A 543 -13.52 -19.44 11.06
C ASP A 543 -12.73 -20.72 11.27
N ASP A 544 -11.80 -20.71 12.21
CA ASP A 544 -10.91 -21.83 12.51
C ASP A 544 -11.68 -23.01 13.13
N ASP A 545 -12.82 -22.73 13.78
CA ASP A 545 -13.70 -23.77 14.33
C ASP A 545 -14.55 -24.46 13.25
N ASP A 546 -14.56 -23.92 12.02
CA ASP A 546 -15.40 -24.37 10.90
C ASP A 546 -14.59 -24.95 9.73
N MET A 547 -13.51 -25.67 10.04
CA MET A 547 -12.68 -26.40 9.07
C MET A 547 -11.99 -27.61 9.70
N ASP A 548 -11.70 -28.63 8.90
CA ASP A 548 -10.97 -29.85 9.30
C ASP A 548 -9.92 -30.28 8.25
N VAL A 549 -9.49 -29.34 7.40
CA VAL A 549 -8.53 -29.57 6.30
C VAL A 549 -7.19 -30.01 6.85
N LEU A 550 -6.67 -31.14 6.35
CA LEU A 550 -5.36 -31.64 6.76
C LEU A 550 -4.22 -30.73 6.26
N LEU A 551 -3.10 -30.75 6.97
CA LEU A 551 -1.88 -30.08 6.51
C LEU A 551 -1.38 -30.71 5.20
N PRO A 552 -0.83 -29.91 4.27
CA PRO A 552 -0.25 -30.43 3.03
C PRO A 552 0.83 -31.47 3.29
N SER A 553 0.81 -32.55 2.52
CA SER A 553 1.72 -33.69 2.71
C SER A 553 3.08 -33.48 2.02
N ASN A 554 4.13 -34.10 2.59
CA ASN A 554 5.55 -33.84 2.30
C ASN A 554 6.08 -34.48 1.00
N GLY A 555 5.27 -35.24 0.27
CA GLY A 555 5.75 -36.21 -0.73
C GLY A 555 6.09 -35.68 -2.14
N SER A 556 5.94 -34.37 -2.43
CA SER A 556 5.98 -33.86 -3.82
C SER A 556 6.75 -32.54 -4.03
N LEU A 557 7.41 -32.01 -2.99
CA LEU A 557 8.18 -30.76 -3.07
C LEU A 557 9.56 -30.99 -2.44
N GLU A 558 10.60 -30.31 -2.93
CA GLU A 558 11.93 -30.36 -2.29
C GLU A 558 11.82 -29.99 -0.79
N PRO A 559 12.66 -30.57 0.09
CA PRO A 559 12.57 -30.38 1.53
C PRO A 559 12.55 -28.92 2.00
N SER A 560 13.20 -28.00 1.28
CA SER A 560 13.23 -26.56 1.59
C SER A 560 11.92 -25.82 1.26
N HIS A 561 11.14 -26.28 0.26
CA HIS A 561 9.88 -25.63 -0.16
C HIS A 561 8.75 -25.83 0.85
N GLN A 562 8.72 -27.04 1.39
CA GLN A 562 7.63 -27.52 2.24
C GLN A 562 7.70 -26.92 3.64
N GLY A 563 8.92 -26.66 4.13
CA GLY A 563 9.14 -25.98 5.40
C GLY A 563 8.45 -24.62 5.41
N LEU A 564 8.74 -23.77 4.43
CA LEU A 564 8.24 -22.39 4.44
C LEU A 564 6.71 -22.30 4.30
N PHE A 565 6.09 -23.13 3.46
CA PHE A 565 4.63 -23.13 3.32
C PHE A 565 3.93 -23.54 4.62
N ASN A 566 4.41 -24.60 5.28
CA ASN A 566 3.85 -25.06 6.56
C ASN A 566 4.12 -24.05 7.70
N LEU A 567 5.28 -23.38 7.69
CA LEU A 567 5.56 -22.27 8.61
C LEU A 567 4.54 -21.14 8.45
N ARG A 568 4.24 -20.76 7.20
CA ARG A 568 3.21 -19.73 6.90
C ARG A 568 1.83 -20.16 7.35
N ILE A 569 1.46 -21.44 7.20
CA ILE A 569 0.20 -21.99 7.72
C ILE A 569 0.15 -21.87 9.25
N GLY A 570 1.19 -22.33 9.95
CA GLY A 570 1.27 -22.28 11.41
C GLY A 570 1.13 -20.85 11.94
N LEU A 571 1.82 -19.89 11.32
CA LEU A 571 1.71 -18.49 11.69
C LEU A 571 0.32 -17.91 11.41
N ALA A 572 -0.33 -18.29 10.28
CA ALA A 572 -1.69 -17.89 9.97
C ALA A 572 -2.72 -18.40 10.98
N ILE A 573 -2.53 -19.60 11.54
CA ILE A 573 -3.35 -20.11 12.65
C ILE A 573 -3.15 -19.24 13.89
N ILE A 574 -1.92 -18.87 14.23
CA ILE A 574 -1.64 -17.97 15.37
C ILE A 574 -2.27 -16.59 15.15
N GLN A 575 -2.21 -16.03 13.93
CA GLN A 575 -2.92 -14.79 13.56
C GLN A 575 -4.44 -14.91 13.81
N GLY A 576 -5.02 -16.05 13.46
CA GLY A 576 -6.39 -16.46 13.79
C GLY A 576 -6.72 -16.27 15.28
N GLN A 577 -5.93 -16.91 16.12
CA GLN A 577 -6.09 -16.89 17.57
C GLN A 577 -5.84 -15.51 18.19
N VAL A 578 -4.81 -14.79 17.74
CA VAL A 578 -4.50 -13.41 18.18
C VAL A 578 -5.72 -12.50 17.98
N TYR A 579 -6.33 -12.52 16.80
CA TYR A 579 -7.53 -11.73 16.56
C TYR A 579 -8.69 -12.19 17.44
N LYS A 580 -8.98 -13.50 17.47
CA LYS A 580 -10.12 -14.08 18.19
C LYS A 580 -10.06 -13.77 19.69
N GLU A 581 -8.88 -13.87 20.31
CA GLU A 581 -8.70 -13.73 21.75
C GLU A 581 -8.40 -12.29 22.21
N LEU A 582 -7.82 -11.43 21.36
CA LEU A 582 -7.42 -10.07 21.78
C LEU A 582 -8.24 -8.94 21.11
N TYR A 583 -8.69 -9.11 19.87
CA TYR A 583 -9.25 -8.02 19.05
C TYR A 583 -10.72 -8.21 18.64
N SER A 584 -11.27 -9.42 18.76
CA SER A 584 -12.67 -9.68 18.42
C SER A 584 -13.63 -8.93 19.35
N VAL A 585 -14.90 -8.78 18.93
CA VAL A 585 -15.95 -8.20 19.80
C VAL A 585 -16.11 -9.01 21.09
N ARG A 586 -15.91 -10.34 21.04
CA ARG A 586 -15.90 -11.20 22.23
C ARG A 586 -14.75 -10.84 23.16
N ALA A 587 -13.54 -10.67 22.62
CA ALA A 587 -12.37 -10.25 23.38
C ALA A 587 -12.58 -8.87 24.00
N ALA A 588 -13.16 -7.91 23.27
CA ALA A 588 -13.45 -6.57 23.77
C ALA A 588 -14.42 -6.54 24.98
N ARG A 589 -15.21 -7.61 25.19
CA ARG A 589 -16.11 -7.76 26.35
C ARG A 589 -15.43 -8.41 27.57
N GLN A 590 -14.23 -8.95 27.41
CA GLN A 590 -13.47 -9.55 28.51
C GLN A 590 -12.80 -8.47 29.37
N THR A 591 -12.45 -8.81 30.60
CA THR A 591 -11.68 -7.90 31.47
C THR A 591 -10.24 -7.74 30.96
N ASP A 592 -9.59 -6.64 31.32
CA ASP A 592 -8.17 -6.41 30.99
C ASP A 592 -7.27 -7.54 31.50
N THR A 593 -7.59 -8.10 32.68
CA THR A 593 -6.88 -9.25 33.26
C THR A 593 -7.04 -10.53 32.44
N GLN A 594 -8.24 -10.80 31.91
CA GLN A 594 -8.51 -11.95 31.06
C GLN A 594 -7.80 -11.82 29.70
N ARG A 595 -7.83 -10.63 29.10
CA ARG A 595 -7.10 -10.35 27.86
C ARG A 595 -5.59 -10.42 28.03
N ALA A 596 -5.07 -9.95 29.17
CA ALA A 596 -3.64 -10.05 29.46
C ALA A 596 -3.19 -11.50 29.66
N ALA A 597 -4.01 -12.34 30.30
CA ALA A 597 -3.76 -13.78 30.40
C ALA A 597 -3.77 -14.46 29.03
N ALA A 598 -4.72 -14.11 28.16
CA ALA A 598 -4.77 -14.58 26.78
C ALA A 598 -3.51 -14.14 26.00
N ALA A 599 -3.10 -12.88 26.14
CA ALA A 599 -1.87 -12.37 25.51
C ALA A 599 -0.62 -13.11 25.98
N GLN A 600 -0.53 -13.47 27.28
CA GLN A 600 0.57 -14.27 27.81
C GLN A 600 0.63 -15.67 27.20
N ASN A 601 -0.54 -16.32 27.05
CA ASN A 601 -0.65 -17.63 26.41
C ASN A 601 -0.25 -17.56 24.93
N LEU A 602 -0.76 -16.57 24.19
CA LEU A 602 -0.41 -16.34 22.80
C LEU A 602 1.07 -16.02 22.60
N SER A 603 1.68 -15.25 23.51
CA SER A 603 3.12 -14.96 23.51
C SER A 603 3.95 -16.24 23.67
N SER A 604 3.51 -17.12 24.58
CA SER A 604 4.13 -18.44 24.78
C SER A 604 3.96 -19.34 23.55
N LEU A 605 2.79 -19.33 22.92
CA LEU A 605 2.52 -20.08 21.69
C LEU A 605 3.38 -19.58 20.52
N LEU A 606 3.48 -18.26 20.34
CA LEU A 606 4.29 -17.65 19.29
C LEU A 606 5.78 -17.91 19.51
N SER A 607 6.23 -17.89 20.77
CA SER A 607 7.61 -18.25 21.14
C SER A 607 7.90 -19.72 20.87
N TYR A 608 6.97 -20.62 21.22
CA TYR A 608 7.08 -22.04 20.92
C TYR A 608 7.13 -22.31 19.41
N TRP A 609 6.27 -21.66 18.63
CA TRP A 609 6.31 -21.73 17.18
C TRP A 609 7.66 -21.27 16.63
N LYS A 610 8.23 -20.17 17.14
CA LYS A 610 9.56 -19.69 16.75
C LYS A 610 10.69 -20.65 17.14
N SER A 611 10.63 -21.28 18.32
CA SER A 611 11.71 -22.16 18.81
C SER A 611 11.66 -23.59 18.25
N SER A 612 10.47 -24.06 17.88
CA SER A 612 10.24 -25.40 17.31
C SER A 612 10.64 -25.48 15.84
N THR A 613 10.85 -24.33 15.23
CA THR A 613 11.24 -24.18 13.86
C THR A 613 12.70 -23.72 13.94
N GLU A 614 13.64 -24.42 13.31
CA GLU A 614 15.05 -23.97 13.20
C GLU A 614 15.11 -22.73 12.30
N ILE A 615 14.35 -21.70 12.67
CA ILE A 615 14.38 -20.38 12.10
C ILE A 615 15.64 -19.73 12.67
N GLU A 616 16.80 -20.17 12.18
CA GLU A 616 17.88 -19.23 11.90
C GLU A 616 17.39 -18.36 10.74
N LEU A 617 16.43 -17.47 11.04
CA LEU A 617 16.34 -16.22 10.28
C LEU A 617 17.76 -15.70 10.21
N PRO A 618 18.28 -15.25 9.05
CA PRO A 618 19.66 -14.84 8.91
C PRO A 618 20.03 -13.80 9.97
N ASP A 619 20.45 -14.30 11.13
CA ASP A 619 20.87 -13.55 12.28
C ASP A 619 22.35 -13.35 11.94
N ASP A 620 22.64 -12.19 11.40
CA ASP A 620 23.99 -11.64 11.23
C ASP A 620 24.91 -12.26 10.15
N TYR A 621 24.51 -13.30 9.41
CA TYR A 621 25.32 -13.78 8.29
C TYR A 621 25.09 -12.95 7.03
N SER A 622 25.95 -11.95 6.85
CA SER A 622 26.49 -11.56 5.54
C SER A 622 25.50 -11.74 4.39
N ILE A 623 24.49 -10.87 4.32
CA ILE A 623 23.88 -10.52 3.04
C ILE A 623 25.00 -9.80 2.30
N SER A 624 25.91 -10.60 1.77
CA SER A 624 26.98 -10.16 0.90
C SER A 624 26.26 -9.43 -0.22
N LEU A 625 26.58 -8.15 -0.40
CA LEU A 625 26.15 -7.32 -1.51
C LEU A 625 26.69 -7.91 -2.83
N GLY A 626 26.24 -9.10 -3.18
CA GLY A 626 26.35 -9.75 -4.47
C GLY A 626 25.06 -9.52 -5.27
N PRO A 627 25.10 -9.71 -6.59
CA PRO A 627 24.03 -9.26 -7.47
C PRO A 627 22.79 -10.17 -7.36
N GLY A 628 21.78 -9.72 -6.62
CA GLY A 628 20.38 -10.16 -6.75
C GLY A 628 19.71 -10.66 -5.48
N VAL A 629 18.60 -10.02 -5.09
CA VAL A 629 17.62 -10.56 -4.12
C VAL A 629 16.95 -11.79 -4.77
N SER A 630 17.07 -12.98 -4.17
CA SER A 630 16.41 -14.19 -4.67
C SER A 630 14.92 -14.22 -4.30
N GLY A 631 14.10 -14.94 -5.09
CA GLY A 631 12.68 -15.17 -4.78
C GLY A 631 12.46 -15.74 -3.37
N GLU A 632 13.33 -16.64 -2.95
CA GLU A 632 13.33 -17.27 -1.62
C GLU A 632 13.49 -16.26 -0.48
N MET A 633 14.44 -15.33 -0.61
CA MET A 633 14.71 -14.31 0.40
C MET A 633 13.47 -13.48 0.71
N ILE A 634 12.68 -13.13 -0.31
CA ILE A 634 11.45 -12.35 -0.15
C ILE A 634 10.47 -13.08 0.76
N HIS A 635 10.23 -14.38 0.55
CA HIS A 635 9.25 -15.11 1.37
C HIS A 635 9.69 -15.25 2.83
N TRP A 636 10.99 -15.36 3.09
CA TRP A 636 11.54 -15.31 4.44
C TRP A 636 11.35 -13.95 5.11
N VAL A 637 11.56 -12.87 4.36
CA VAL A 637 11.28 -11.50 4.84
C VAL A 637 9.79 -11.33 5.14
N VAL A 638 8.89 -11.79 4.26
CA VAL A 638 7.44 -11.74 4.51
C VAL A 638 7.09 -12.52 5.80
N LEU A 639 7.61 -13.75 5.96
CA LEU A 639 7.37 -14.56 7.16
C LEU A 639 7.83 -13.82 8.44
N ARG A 640 9.00 -13.18 8.39
CA ARG A 640 9.55 -12.41 9.51
C ARG A 640 8.70 -11.21 9.87
N LEU A 641 8.27 -10.43 8.88
CA LEU A 641 7.41 -9.27 9.09
C LEU A 641 6.04 -9.69 9.65
N THR A 642 5.46 -10.80 9.17
CA THR A 642 4.22 -11.35 9.72
C THR A 642 4.40 -11.79 11.19
N TYR A 643 5.53 -12.41 11.54
CA TYR A 643 5.83 -12.80 12.92
C TYR A 643 5.88 -11.58 13.86
N ILE A 644 6.57 -10.52 13.45
CA ILE A 644 6.70 -9.29 14.25
C ILE A 644 5.36 -8.57 14.37
N HIS A 645 4.56 -8.59 13.31
CA HIS A 645 3.20 -8.06 13.38
C HIS A 645 2.38 -8.78 14.46
N CYS A 646 2.43 -10.12 14.52
CA CYS A 646 1.77 -10.90 15.58
C CYS A 646 2.31 -10.54 16.96
N LEU A 647 3.63 -10.47 17.11
CA LEU A 647 4.28 -10.13 18.37
C LEU A 647 3.86 -8.74 18.88
N THR A 648 3.83 -7.75 18.00
CA THR A 648 3.37 -6.38 18.30
C THR A 648 1.91 -6.36 18.72
N MET A 649 1.07 -7.16 18.07
CA MET A 649 -0.36 -7.25 18.38
C MET A 649 -0.60 -7.90 19.75
N ILE A 650 0.23 -8.88 20.14
CA ILE A 650 0.17 -9.54 21.45
C ILE A 650 0.70 -8.63 22.55
N ASP A 651 1.87 -8.02 22.35
CA ASP A 651 2.59 -7.25 23.38
C ASP A 651 1.78 -6.05 23.90
N ARG A 652 0.95 -5.44 23.03
CA ARG A 652 -0.02 -4.39 23.40
C ARG A 652 -0.97 -4.76 24.55
N HIS A 653 -1.17 -6.05 24.79
CA HIS A 653 -2.07 -6.57 25.82
C HIS A 653 -1.34 -7.24 27.00
N LEU A 654 0.00 -7.32 26.97
CA LEU A 654 0.77 -7.88 28.09
C LEU A 654 0.83 -6.91 29.29
N PRO A 655 0.85 -7.41 30.54
CA PRO A 655 1.01 -6.58 31.71
C PRO A 655 2.35 -5.84 31.66
N ARG A 656 2.33 -4.52 31.83
CA ARG A 656 3.56 -3.75 32.01
C ARG A 656 4.20 -4.17 33.34
N THR A 657 5.48 -4.51 33.33
CA THR A 657 6.29 -4.57 34.56
C THR A 657 6.38 -3.16 35.13
N THR A 658 5.42 -2.79 35.97
CA THR A 658 5.48 -1.57 36.76
C THR A 658 6.54 -1.76 37.83
N SER A 659 7.69 -1.09 37.69
CA SER A 659 8.33 -0.51 38.86
C SER A 659 7.30 0.44 39.49
N SER A 660 6.91 0.10 40.70
CA SER A 660 5.83 0.70 41.47
C SER A 660 5.96 2.22 41.59
N PHE A 661 5.06 3.00 41.00
CA PHE A 661 4.61 4.29 41.54
C PHE A 661 3.19 4.63 41.07
N SER A 662 2.32 4.87 42.05
CA SER A 662 0.98 5.43 41.90
C SER A 662 1.05 6.90 41.47
N TYR A 663 0.33 7.30 40.43
CA TYR A 663 -0.47 8.54 40.39
C TYR A 663 -1.40 8.52 39.18
N GLN A 664 -2.64 8.95 39.41
CA GLN A 664 -3.68 9.18 38.40
C GLN A 664 -3.21 10.20 37.36
N GLU A 665 -3.47 9.94 36.07
CA GLU A 665 -4.19 10.84 35.17
C GLU A 665 -4.25 10.27 33.74
N THR A 666 -5.39 10.50 33.10
CA THR A 666 -5.77 10.15 31.73
C THR A 666 -4.78 10.70 30.68
N ILE A 667 -4.12 9.81 29.93
CA ILE A 667 -3.32 10.14 28.73
C ILE A 667 -3.85 9.35 27.52
N PRO A 668 -4.05 9.96 26.33
CA PRO A 668 -4.53 9.25 25.14
C PRO A 668 -3.42 8.42 24.48
N LEU A 669 -3.72 7.15 24.18
CA LEU A 669 -3.08 6.23 23.21
C LEU A 669 -1.61 6.54 22.82
N GLY A 670 -0.69 6.36 23.77
CA GLY A 670 0.74 6.14 23.52
C GLY A 670 1.18 4.86 24.22
N VAL A 671 1.49 3.82 23.45
CA VAL A 671 1.92 2.51 23.97
C VAL A 671 3.41 2.59 24.32
N SER A 672 3.75 2.77 25.60
CA SER A 672 5.12 2.61 26.10
C SER A 672 5.40 1.12 26.32
N LEU A 673 6.38 0.58 25.59
CA LEU A 673 6.89 -0.80 25.66
C LEU A 673 8.16 -0.83 26.52
N ALA A 674 8.44 -1.92 27.26
CA ALA A 674 9.68 -2.06 28.02
C ALA A 674 10.88 -2.25 27.06
N PRO A 675 12.05 -1.60 27.30
CA PRO A 675 13.20 -1.64 26.38
C PRO A 675 13.79 -3.04 26.18
N ASP A 676 13.62 -3.95 27.16
CA ASP A 676 14.06 -5.36 27.09
C ASP A 676 12.94 -6.32 26.64
N SER A 677 11.78 -5.81 26.18
CA SER A 677 10.75 -6.68 25.63
C SER A 677 11.26 -7.37 24.36
N VAL A 678 10.96 -8.67 24.24
CA VAL A 678 11.18 -9.48 23.04
C VAL A 678 10.64 -8.75 21.80
N CYS A 679 9.52 -8.02 21.92
CA CYS A 679 8.97 -7.23 20.81
C CYS A 679 9.93 -6.15 20.31
N VAL A 680 10.60 -5.42 21.22
CA VAL A 680 11.52 -4.34 20.86
C VAL A 680 12.78 -4.90 20.21
N VAL A 681 13.36 -5.96 20.79
CA VAL A 681 14.56 -6.63 20.26
C VAL A 681 14.30 -7.18 18.86
N GLU A 682 13.20 -7.89 18.66
CA GLU A 682 12.85 -8.49 17.37
C GLU A 682 12.48 -7.43 16.33
N SER A 683 11.85 -6.32 16.75
CA SER A 683 11.57 -5.18 15.86
C SER A 683 12.85 -4.49 15.40
N ARG A 684 13.84 -4.29 16.27
CA ARG A 684 15.16 -3.74 15.89
C ARG A 684 15.83 -4.61 14.84
N LYS A 685 15.83 -5.93 15.02
CA LYS A 685 16.38 -6.89 14.05
C LYS A 685 15.70 -6.79 12.68
N ALA A 686 14.40 -6.54 12.62
CA ALA A 686 13.69 -6.47 11.34
C ALA A 686 13.81 -5.13 10.61
N ILE A 687 14.22 -4.05 11.28
CA ILE A 687 14.54 -2.80 10.59
C ILE A 687 15.69 -3.03 9.60
N CYS A 688 16.69 -3.83 9.97
CA CYS A 688 17.78 -4.22 9.06
C CYS A 688 17.30 -5.00 7.83
N LEU A 689 16.14 -5.65 7.88
CA LEU A 689 15.57 -6.35 6.70
C LEU A 689 15.07 -5.37 5.65
N VAL A 690 14.73 -4.12 6.03
CA VAL A 690 14.33 -3.08 5.08
C VAL A 690 15.49 -2.68 4.16
N GLU A 691 16.74 -2.76 4.65
CA GLU A 691 17.94 -2.48 3.85
C GLU A 691 18.17 -3.53 2.75
N VAL A 692 17.57 -4.72 2.90
CA VAL A 692 17.65 -5.86 1.97
C VAL A 692 16.50 -5.82 0.96
N ILE A 693 15.41 -5.12 1.28
CA ILE A 693 14.29 -4.92 0.38
C ILE A 693 14.69 -3.84 -0.64
N PRO A 694 14.54 -4.10 -1.95
CA PRO A 694 14.91 -3.10 -2.95
C PRO A 694 14.19 -1.77 -2.74
N GLN A 695 14.97 -0.69 -2.82
CA GLN A 695 14.49 0.70 -2.66
C GLN A 695 13.89 1.02 -1.28
N GLY A 696 13.99 0.12 -0.29
CA GLY A 696 13.33 0.26 1.01
C GLY A 696 11.79 0.22 0.92
N ASP A 697 11.23 -0.20 -0.22
CA ASP A 697 9.79 -0.22 -0.44
C ASP A 697 9.19 -1.53 0.08
N CYS A 698 8.65 -1.51 1.29
CA CYS A 698 7.91 -2.64 1.86
C CYS A 698 6.70 -3.07 1.01
N SER A 699 6.21 -2.25 0.08
CA SER A 699 5.13 -2.63 -0.85
C SER A 699 5.58 -3.68 -1.89
N CYS A 700 6.89 -3.83 -2.08
CA CYS A 700 7.49 -4.93 -2.84
C CYS A 700 7.43 -6.27 -2.09
N VAL A 701 7.17 -6.24 -0.78
CA VAL A 701 7.03 -7.40 0.11
C VAL A 701 5.53 -7.63 0.39
N TRP A 702 4.94 -8.36 -0.53
CA TRP A 702 3.60 -8.97 -0.56
C TRP A 702 3.02 -9.22 0.84
#